data_AF-A0A2V6M8H5-F1
#
_entry.id   AF-A0A2V6M8H5-F1
#
_cell.length_a   1.000
_cell.length_b   1.000
_cell.length_c   1.000
_cell.angle_alpha   90.00
_cell.angle_beta   90.00
_cell.angle_gamma   90.00
#
_symmetry.space_group_name_H-M   'P 1'
#
loop_
_entity.id
_entity.type
_entity.pdbx_description
1 polymer ?
#
loop_
_entity_poly.entity_id
_entity_poly.type
_entity_poly.pdbx_seq_one_letter_code
_entity_poly.pdbx_strand_id
1 'polypeptide(L)'
;MTNLNSNLAEAQRTMRSKVPSCRSIVSKHFLPPFAYLMFLAAVTISTASAGDASPSPAAETSTAQRAPGLHRQPLALPVPRTFALTHVEPAVYSKALGNDPQRIFEFVRDQIAYESYEGCLRGARGTLLAMAGNSVDRAALLASLLKAAGQHVRFARGKLPDNLRKELLAAVRAERTRTPSRKSAAEMPAALQTFSDNLRTAVERDYKLISDQLKTLPVKPGETSPPVIAEPSHFWAQCERDGRWIDYDPSFADATAEHAYAKSEATFDDLPDSLFHRVDLRVSLEEYSVLSEGDAEPKRSRREVLRWSTKSADISGASLVLTHQPENWKGPVRNVQSAVSSAISATGKIKPVLIALGSQPAIGDAFRQKLPSKGLGGLSGMLGGAGTRNAVPVATAETLEFTFVAPDGSSHKVERELFDLVGKARRADGKSLSAGEVRERINASDAANVSQNIYSLFFTTGAIDPAHITSIQEAAPKEADFADLLRRISLGFAATSDNERVIRCYPDSPRLTIVDVTPSNDALRLTIDLRHAHVRAQAASATDAFSAQLLHGVIEGTLERFVLDYLTAAPHGNSWSPVISTSLVFEVAKADAKSVALFPRDGSDLDQTLAADVIALLREQTVPPWLAVAPVRPVTINGVPHYAWWRVDSRSGETIPVTDQGLHQTTTEYRIEVEKNGVRVVQRSYNPLTGYSAPTEATYTNLSNFLEAIQNLIDNGATLAEGRFW
;
A
#
# COMPACT_ATOMS: atom_id res chain seq x y z
N MET A 1 3.81 -41.48 -57.04
CA MET A 1 3.49 -40.71 -55.83
C MET A 1 4.69 -39.80 -55.57
N THR A 2 4.96 -38.76 -56.38
CA THR A 2 4.17 -37.52 -56.54
C THR A 2 3.95 -36.88 -55.16
N ASN A 3 5.03 -36.36 -54.57
CA ASN A 3 5.53 -34.98 -54.64
C ASN A 3 4.83 -34.01 -53.68
N LEU A 4 5.11 -34.19 -52.38
CA LEU A 4 5.45 -33.07 -51.50
C LEU A 4 6.87 -32.62 -51.87
N ASN A 5 7.02 -31.76 -52.89
CA ASN A 5 8.30 -31.08 -53.18
C ASN A 5 8.16 -29.92 -54.20
N SER A 6 7.00 -29.27 -54.26
CA SER A 6 6.70 -28.30 -55.32
C SER A 6 6.11 -26.99 -54.82
N ASN A 7 6.58 -26.43 -53.69
CA ASN A 7 6.27 -25.03 -53.34
C ASN A 7 7.41 -24.29 -52.57
N LEU A 8 8.62 -24.87 -52.51
CA LEU A 8 9.81 -24.18 -51.98
C LEU A 8 10.73 -23.62 -53.09
N ALA A 9 10.43 -23.92 -54.36
CA ALA A 9 11.29 -23.57 -55.50
C ALA A 9 10.85 -22.32 -56.29
N GLU A 10 9.73 -21.68 -55.92
CA GLU A 10 9.16 -20.58 -56.72
C GLU A 10 9.28 -19.18 -56.06
N ALA A 11 9.63 -19.10 -54.77
CA ALA A 11 9.82 -17.81 -54.09
C ALA A 11 11.30 -17.35 -54.01
N GLN A 12 12.27 -18.22 -54.33
CA GLN A 12 13.70 -17.89 -54.35
C GLN A 12 14.21 -17.40 -55.71
N ARG A 13 13.32 -17.22 -56.71
CA ARG A 13 13.68 -16.86 -58.09
C ARG A 13 13.61 -15.37 -58.45
N THR A 14 13.31 -14.50 -57.49
CA THR A 14 13.13 -13.05 -57.75
C THR A 14 14.09 -12.16 -56.98
N MET A 15 15.31 -12.63 -56.69
CA MET A 15 16.39 -11.75 -56.25
C MET A 15 17.71 -12.13 -56.94
N ARG A 16 18.22 -11.16 -57.72
CA ARG A 16 19.55 -11.05 -58.35
C ARG A 16 19.67 -11.55 -59.80
N SER A 17 19.55 -10.62 -60.76
CA SER A 17 20.61 -10.33 -61.74
C SER A 17 20.25 -9.19 -62.69
N LYS A 18 20.83 -7.99 -62.47
CA LYS A 18 21.26 -7.08 -63.55
C LYS A 18 22.57 -6.41 -63.10
N VAL A 19 23.62 -6.71 -63.84
CA VAL A 19 24.99 -6.12 -63.92
C VAL A 19 25.04 -5.39 -65.30
N PRO A 20 26.06 -4.63 -65.81
CA PRO A 20 27.43 -4.18 -65.38
C PRO A 20 27.64 -2.64 -65.52
N SER A 21 28.82 -1.96 -65.45
CA SER A 21 30.27 -2.24 -65.33
C SER A 21 31.07 -0.91 -65.19
N CYS A 22 32.35 -1.02 -64.77
CA CYS A 22 33.56 -0.38 -65.32
C CYS A 22 34.42 0.53 -64.41
N ARG A 23 35.56 -0.07 -64.00
CA ARG A 23 36.98 0.34 -64.15
C ARG A 23 37.61 1.46 -63.29
N SER A 24 38.62 0.98 -62.52
CA SER A 24 40.00 1.49 -62.36
C SER A 24 40.21 2.61 -61.32
N ILE A 25 41.33 2.81 -60.61
CA ILE A 25 42.64 2.15 -60.44
C ILE A 25 43.38 2.96 -59.33
N VAL A 26 44.15 2.28 -58.47
CA VAL A 26 45.40 2.73 -57.77
C VAL A 26 45.38 3.59 -56.49
N SER A 27 45.79 2.91 -55.39
CA SER A 27 46.73 3.26 -54.29
C SER A 27 46.50 4.52 -53.44
N LYS A 28 46.61 4.49 -52.10
CA LYS A 28 47.83 4.22 -51.34
C LYS A 28 47.57 3.92 -49.85
N HIS A 29 48.39 2.98 -49.35
CA HIS A 29 49.01 2.87 -48.02
C HIS A 29 48.40 1.99 -46.90
N PHE A 30 49.06 0.82 -46.78
CA PHE A 30 49.68 0.20 -45.59
C PHE A 30 48.83 -0.50 -44.50
N LEU A 31 49.47 -1.56 -43.98
CA LEU A 31 48.97 -2.78 -43.34
C LEU A 31 48.43 -2.66 -41.88
N PRO A 32 47.67 -3.68 -41.39
CA PRO A 32 47.19 -3.90 -40.00
C PRO A 32 48.27 -4.70 -39.18
N PRO A 33 48.05 -5.33 -37.98
CA PRO A 33 46.84 -5.61 -37.17
C PRO A 33 47.06 -5.43 -35.63
N PHE A 34 46.14 -6.00 -34.81
CA PHE A 34 46.20 -6.27 -33.34
C PHE A 34 45.43 -5.35 -32.36
N ALA A 35 44.42 -5.97 -31.74
CA ALA A 35 44.11 -6.00 -30.31
C ALA A 35 44.36 -4.76 -29.43
N TYR A 36 43.30 -4.04 -29.08
CA TYR A 36 43.05 -3.51 -27.72
C TYR A 36 41.63 -2.94 -27.65
N LEU A 37 40.76 -3.49 -26.80
CA LEU A 37 39.52 -2.81 -26.39
C LEU A 37 39.18 -3.23 -24.95
N MET A 38 40.04 -2.76 -24.05
CA MET A 38 39.78 -2.52 -22.65
C MET A 38 40.08 -1.02 -22.41
N PHE A 39 39.15 -0.35 -21.73
CA PHE A 39 39.25 0.92 -21.00
C PHE A 39 39.07 2.30 -21.70
N LEU A 40 38.03 2.99 -21.18
CA LEU A 40 37.80 4.42 -20.90
C LEU A 40 37.43 5.43 -22.00
N ALA A 41 36.22 5.99 -21.83
CA ALA A 41 36.04 7.43 -21.65
C ALA A 41 34.89 7.70 -20.67
N ALA A 42 35.26 8.14 -19.46
CA ALA A 42 34.39 8.73 -18.46
C ALA A 42 34.04 10.17 -18.87
N VAL A 43 32.80 10.59 -18.66
CA VAL A 43 32.43 12.01 -18.62
C VAL A 43 32.22 12.37 -17.16
N THR A 44 33.09 13.25 -16.68
CA THR A 44 33.10 13.87 -15.36
C THR A 44 31.98 14.91 -15.26
N ILE A 45 31.13 14.79 -14.24
CA ILE A 45 30.26 15.87 -13.77
C ILE A 45 31.05 16.62 -12.69
N SER A 46 31.41 17.88 -12.94
CA SER A 46 32.02 18.75 -11.93
C SER A 46 31.00 19.12 -10.86
N THR A 47 31.26 18.70 -9.63
CA THR A 47 30.60 19.14 -8.40
C THR A 47 31.12 20.52 -7.98
N ALA A 48 30.21 21.45 -7.70
CA ALA A 48 30.54 22.67 -6.97
C ALA A 48 30.82 22.32 -5.49
N SER A 49 31.95 22.82 -4.99
CA SER A 49 32.49 22.63 -3.64
C SER A 49 31.56 23.19 -2.56
N ALA A 50 31.18 22.33 -1.61
CA ALA A 50 30.75 22.72 -0.26
C ALA A 50 31.75 22.08 0.72
N GLY A 51 32.28 22.89 1.63
CA GLY A 51 33.47 22.60 2.43
C GLY A 51 33.37 21.36 3.32
N ASP A 52 34.51 20.67 3.38
CA ASP A 52 34.78 19.44 4.12
C ASP A 52 34.52 19.53 5.63
N ALA A 53 33.66 18.65 6.11
CA ALA A 53 33.83 17.96 7.38
C ALA A 53 33.11 16.60 7.33
N SER A 54 33.46 15.76 6.35
CA SER A 54 33.04 14.35 6.32
C SER A 54 33.88 13.54 7.31
N PRO A 55 33.29 12.76 8.23
CA PRO A 55 34.06 11.82 9.03
C PRO A 55 34.68 10.73 8.12
N SER A 56 35.87 10.25 8.50
CA SER A 56 36.67 9.31 7.69
C SER A 56 35.94 8.00 7.38
N PRO A 57 36.01 7.48 6.13
CA PRO A 57 35.35 6.23 5.70
C PRO A 57 35.76 4.98 6.51
N ALA A 58 36.89 5.02 7.23
CA ALA A 58 37.34 3.93 8.10
C ALA A 58 36.49 3.76 9.38
N ALA A 59 35.79 4.80 9.84
CA ALA A 59 34.92 4.71 11.02
C ALA A 59 33.53 4.14 10.69
N GLU A 60 33.06 4.32 9.46
CA GLU A 60 31.80 3.73 8.97
C GLU A 60 31.95 2.23 8.68
N THR A 61 33.15 1.75 8.34
CA THR A 61 33.40 0.32 8.07
C THR A 61 33.46 -0.54 9.33
N SER A 62 33.94 -0.02 10.48
CA SER A 62 34.01 -0.80 11.73
C SER A 62 32.68 -0.84 12.48
N THR A 63 31.87 0.22 12.41
CA THR A 63 30.54 0.30 13.03
C THR A 63 29.49 -0.55 12.31
N ALA A 64 29.65 -0.79 11.01
CA ALA A 64 28.80 -1.70 10.25
C ALA A 64 28.98 -3.18 10.63
N GLN A 65 30.14 -3.59 11.17
CA GLN A 65 30.44 -5.01 11.42
C GLN A 65 29.67 -5.64 12.58
N ARG A 66 29.16 -4.85 13.54
CA ARG A 66 28.42 -5.33 14.72
C ARG A 66 26.90 -5.15 14.60
N ALA A 67 26.42 -4.74 13.42
CA ALA A 67 24.99 -4.57 13.17
C ALA A 67 24.26 -5.93 13.30
N PRO A 68 23.14 -6.00 14.03
CA PRO A 68 22.34 -7.22 14.12
C PRO A 68 21.60 -7.51 12.81
N GLY A 69 21.28 -8.78 12.56
CA GLY A 69 20.47 -9.17 11.40
C GLY A 69 21.16 -9.02 10.03
N LEU A 70 22.48 -8.95 9.99
CA LEU A 70 23.23 -8.79 8.74
C LEU A 70 23.32 -10.06 7.89
N HIS A 71 23.18 -11.23 8.50
CA HIS A 71 23.46 -12.51 7.87
C HIS A 71 22.19 -13.34 7.76
N ARG A 72 21.53 -13.28 6.59
CA ARG A 72 20.33 -14.08 6.35
C ARG A 72 20.67 -15.53 5.98
N GLN A 73 20.08 -16.49 6.68
CA GLN A 73 20.14 -17.91 6.35
C GLN A 73 18.70 -18.47 6.28
N PRO A 74 18.35 -19.20 5.20
CA PRO A 74 17.05 -19.82 5.10
C PRO A 74 16.79 -20.81 6.24
N LEU A 75 15.67 -20.64 6.93
CA LEU A 75 15.17 -21.60 7.92
C LEU A 75 14.11 -22.52 7.28
N ALA A 76 14.29 -23.83 7.41
CA ALA A 76 13.30 -24.80 6.99
C ALA A 76 12.16 -24.85 8.02
N LEU A 77 10.95 -24.48 7.60
CA LEU A 77 9.78 -24.46 8.48
C LEU A 77 9.06 -25.83 8.48
N PRO A 78 8.46 -26.24 9.61
CA PRO A 78 7.75 -27.51 9.75
C PRO A 78 6.34 -27.50 9.13
N VAL A 79 5.94 -26.39 8.51
CA VAL A 79 4.64 -26.19 7.85
C VAL A 79 4.87 -25.52 6.49
N PRO A 80 4.01 -25.77 5.50
CA PRO A 80 4.13 -25.11 4.20
C PRO A 80 3.89 -23.61 4.31
N ARG A 81 4.53 -22.84 3.42
CA ARG A 81 4.17 -21.44 3.23
C ARG A 81 2.86 -21.35 2.46
N THR A 82 1.99 -20.47 2.91
CA THR A 82 0.63 -20.27 2.36
C THR A 82 0.37 -18.79 2.24
N PHE A 83 -0.59 -18.41 1.41
CA PHE A 83 -0.99 -17.01 1.34
C PHE A 83 -1.44 -16.51 2.69
N ALA A 84 -2.14 -17.31 3.50
CA ALA A 84 -2.65 -16.94 4.83
C ALA A 84 -1.58 -16.48 5.85
N LEU A 85 -0.29 -16.63 5.53
CA LEU A 85 0.83 -16.28 6.42
C LEU A 85 0.75 -16.94 7.82
N THR A 86 0.01 -18.03 7.96
CA THR A 86 -0.12 -18.80 9.22
C THR A 86 1.16 -19.57 9.58
N HIS A 87 2.10 -19.66 8.65
CA HIS A 87 3.43 -20.21 8.88
C HIS A 87 4.37 -19.20 9.58
N VAL A 88 4.03 -17.91 9.57
CA VAL A 88 4.80 -16.85 10.21
C VAL A 88 4.32 -16.64 11.64
N GLU A 89 4.55 -17.66 12.47
CA GLU A 89 4.14 -17.66 13.88
C GLU A 89 5.33 -18.05 14.79
N PRO A 90 5.52 -17.40 15.95
CA PRO A 90 6.62 -17.74 16.86
C PRO A 90 6.69 -19.22 17.22
N ALA A 91 5.55 -19.88 17.45
CA ALA A 91 5.52 -21.31 17.76
C ALA A 91 6.06 -22.19 16.62
N VAL A 92 5.81 -21.82 15.36
CA VAL A 92 6.32 -22.53 14.18
C VAL A 92 7.85 -22.37 14.09
N TYR A 93 8.35 -21.17 14.29
CA TYR A 93 9.78 -20.85 14.26
C TYR A 93 10.55 -21.47 15.42
N SER A 94 10.00 -21.44 16.64
CA SER A 94 10.56 -22.11 17.81
C SER A 94 10.77 -23.60 17.53
N LYS A 95 9.74 -24.27 16.98
CA LYS A 95 9.82 -25.69 16.61
C LYS A 95 10.87 -25.94 15.52
N ALA A 96 10.96 -25.07 14.51
CA ALA A 96 11.98 -25.15 13.45
C ALA A 96 13.41 -25.03 13.99
N LEU A 97 13.59 -24.25 15.07
CA LEU A 97 14.86 -24.07 15.77
C LEU A 97 15.13 -25.16 16.83
N GLY A 98 14.27 -26.19 16.89
CA GLY A 98 14.40 -27.31 17.82
C GLY A 98 13.98 -27.00 19.26
N ASN A 99 13.26 -25.89 19.48
CA ASN A 99 12.94 -25.36 20.81
C ASN A 99 14.18 -25.14 21.70
N ASP A 100 15.33 -24.88 21.07
CA ASP A 100 16.61 -24.66 21.76
C ASP A 100 16.78 -23.14 22.05
N PRO A 101 16.88 -22.72 23.32
CA PRO A 101 17.01 -21.31 23.69
C PRO A 101 18.23 -20.60 23.07
N GLN A 102 19.34 -21.31 22.88
CA GLN A 102 20.54 -20.75 22.28
C GLN A 102 20.33 -20.49 20.79
N ARG A 103 19.79 -21.48 20.07
CA ARG A 103 19.48 -21.32 18.63
C ARG A 103 18.41 -20.26 18.38
N ILE A 104 17.44 -20.13 19.29
CA ILE A 104 16.44 -19.07 19.28
C ILE A 104 17.07 -17.70 19.44
N PHE A 105 17.98 -17.54 20.41
CA PHE A 105 18.71 -16.29 20.61
C PHE A 105 19.56 -15.92 19.39
N GLU A 106 20.33 -16.87 18.88
CA GLU A 106 21.18 -16.70 17.69
C GLU A 106 20.34 -16.33 16.46
N PHE A 107 19.17 -16.95 16.27
CA PHE A 107 18.24 -16.57 15.21
C PHE A 107 17.83 -15.10 15.32
N VAL A 108 17.40 -14.63 16.50
CA VAL A 108 16.99 -13.22 16.67
C VAL A 108 18.18 -12.27 16.51
N ARG A 109 19.37 -12.65 16.98
CA ARG A 109 20.60 -11.86 16.83
C ARG A 109 21.03 -11.73 15.36
N ASP A 110 21.03 -12.84 14.62
CA ASP A 110 21.70 -12.95 13.32
C ASP A 110 20.76 -12.70 12.14
N GLN A 111 19.47 -13.02 12.28
CA GLN A 111 18.49 -12.97 11.19
C GLN A 111 17.54 -11.76 11.26
N ILE A 112 17.32 -11.22 12.46
CA ILE A 112 16.36 -10.13 12.66
C ILE A 112 17.10 -8.81 12.72
N ALA A 113 16.89 -7.98 11.71
CA ALA A 113 17.57 -6.72 11.59
C ALA A 113 17.02 -5.63 12.51
N TYR A 114 17.85 -4.62 12.75
CA TYR A 114 17.45 -3.45 13.54
C TYR A 114 16.89 -2.33 12.66
N GLU A 115 15.80 -1.73 13.14
CA GLU A 115 15.15 -0.52 12.61
C GLU A 115 14.76 0.37 13.79
N SER A 116 14.86 1.69 13.63
CA SER A 116 14.74 2.62 14.75
C SER A 116 13.41 3.35 14.72
N TYR A 117 12.57 3.06 15.72
CA TYR A 117 11.28 3.72 15.96
C TYR A 117 10.89 3.50 17.42
N GLU A 118 9.91 4.24 17.91
CA GLU A 118 9.53 4.21 19.32
C GLU A 118 8.55 3.08 19.65
N GLY A 119 8.80 2.35 20.75
CA GLY A 119 7.90 1.34 21.34
C GLY A 119 7.58 0.12 20.47
N CYS A 120 6.56 -0.64 20.82
CA CYS A 120 6.17 -1.87 20.15
C CYS A 120 5.19 -1.57 19.01
N LEU A 121 5.72 -1.54 17.77
CA LEU A 121 4.92 -1.35 16.56
C LEU A 121 4.49 -2.71 15.98
N ARG A 122 5.40 -3.69 15.97
CA ARG A 122 5.26 -4.91 15.19
C ARG A 122 4.85 -6.11 16.03
N GLY A 123 5.29 -6.15 17.28
CA GLY A 123 5.22 -7.35 18.12
C GLY A 123 5.92 -8.55 17.49
N ALA A 124 5.82 -9.70 18.14
CA ALA A 124 6.56 -10.89 17.71
C ALA A 124 6.27 -11.31 16.27
N ARG A 125 4.99 -11.36 15.88
CA ARG A 125 4.57 -11.78 14.54
C ARG A 125 5.00 -10.78 13.47
N GLY A 126 4.78 -9.49 13.68
CA GLY A 126 5.19 -8.45 12.74
C GLY A 126 6.72 -8.38 12.57
N THR A 127 7.49 -8.63 13.63
CA THR A 127 8.95 -8.71 13.56
C THR A 127 9.42 -9.90 12.73
N LEU A 128 8.75 -11.05 12.82
CA LEU A 128 9.02 -12.19 11.93
C LEU A 128 8.63 -11.89 10.49
N LEU A 129 7.47 -11.28 10.26
CA LEU A 129 7.02 -10.90 8.92
C LEU A 129 8.01 -9.96 8.24
N ALA A 130 8.51 -8.96 8.96
CA ALA A 130 9.47 -8.00 8.44
C ALA A 130 10.92 -8.47 8.46
N MET A 131 11.21 -9.54 9.22
CA MET A 131 12.57 -9.94 9.58
C MET A 131 13.38 -8.76 10.15
N ALA A 132 12.70 -7.81 10.81
CA ALA A 132 13.27 -6.59 11.33
C ALA A 132 12.41 -5.98 12.45
N GLY A 133 13.05 -5.34 13.42
CA GLY A 133 12.39 -4.61 14.50
C GLY A 133 13.35 -3.80 15.35
N ASN A 134 12.80 -2.90 16.16
CA ASN A 134 13.54 -2.16 17.17
C ASN A 134 13.82 -3.05 18.41
N SER A 135 14.41 -2.50 19.48
CA SER A 135 14.75 -3.31 20.66
C SER A 135 13.53 -3.96 21.31
N VAL A 136 12.40 -3.24 21.40
CA VAL A 136 11.14 -3.71 21.99
C VAL A 136 10.56 -4.88 21.18
N ASP A 137 10.47 -4.72 19.87
CA ASP A 137 9.91 -5.70 18.96
C ASP A 137 10.80 -6.97 18.86
N ARG A 138 12.13 -6.80 18.87
CA ARG A 138 13.07 -7.93 18.92
C ARG A 138 13.00 -8.67 20.25
N ALA A 139 12.85 -7.97 21.37
CA ALA A 139 12.61 -8.58 22.67
C ALA A 139 11.26 -9.32 22.70
N ALA A 140 10.19 -8.73 22.13
CA ALA A 140 8.87 -9.36 22.02
C ALA A 140 8.91 -10.66 21.22
N LEU A 141 9.61 -10.66 20.09
CA LEU A 141 9.85 -11.85 19.28
C LEU A 141 10.63 -12.92 20.07
N LEU A 142 11.78 -12.55 20.63
CA LEU A 142 12.63 -13.46 21.38
C LEU A 142 11.86 -14.09 22.55
N ALA A 143 11.12 -13.28 23.31
CA ALA A 143 10.30 -13.77 24.41
C ALA A 143 9.21 -14.73 23.93
N SER A 144 8.55 -14.44 22.80
CA SER A 144 7.51 -15.33 22.26
C SER A 144 8.07 -16.67 21.77
N LEU A 145 9.25 -16.67 21.15
CA LEU A 145 9.97 -17.89 20.75
C LEU A 145 10.38 -18.73 21.97
N LEU A 146 10.98 -18.10 22.98
CA LEU A 146 11.41 -18.78 24.21
C LEU A 146 10.21 -19.31 25.01
N LYS A 147 9.12 -18.55 25.15
CA LYS A 147 7.87 -19.01 25.77
C LYS A 147 7.29 -20.22 25.01
N ALA A 148 7.32 -20.21 23.68
CA ALA A 148 6.91 -21.37 22.86
C ALA A 148 7.82 -22.60 23.03
N ALA A 149 9.10 -22.39 23.37
CA ALA A 149 10.04 -23.43 23.79
C ALA A 149 9.87 -23.88 25.26
N GLY A 150 8.81 -23.43 25.94
CA GLY A 150 8.51 -23.79 27.32
C GLY A 150 9.36 -23.06 28.38
N GLN A 151 10.07 -22.01 27.99
CA GLN A 151 10.85 -21.21 28.93
C GLN A 151 10.00 -20.19 29.69
N HIS A 152 10.36 -19.91 30.93
CA HIS A 152 9.78 -18.79 31.68
C HIS A 152 10.56 -17.52 31.38
N VAL A 153 9.86 -16.51 30.84
CA VAL A 153 10.49 -15.31 30.28
C VAL A 153 9.82 -14.06 30.81
N ARG A 154 10.63 -13.06 31.14
CA ARG A 154 10.21 -11.69 31.42
C ARG A 154 11.01 -10.70 30.55
N PHE A 155 10.58 -9.46 30.51
CA PHE A 155 11.26 -8.35 29.85
C PHE A 155 12.10 -7.58 30.86
N ALA A 156 13.22 -7.02 30.41
CA ALA A 156 13.99 -6.03 31.14
C ALA A 156 14.11 -4.75 30.30
N ARG A 157 14.17 -3.61 31.00
CA ARG A 157 14.30 -2.27 30.41
C ARG A 157 15.47 -1.55 31.03
N GLY A 158 16.22 -0.82 30.20
CA GLY A 158 17.29 0.05 30.62
C GLY A 158 17.57 1.14 29.60
N LYS A 159 18.74 1.76 29.70
CA LYS A 159 19.21 2.77 28.75
C LYS A 159 20.55 2.36 28.17
N LEU A 160 20.65 2.33 26.83
CA LEU A 160 21.92 2.10 26.17
C LEU A 160 22.87 3.30 26.41
N PRO A 161 24.16 3.04 26.70
CA PRO A 161 25.21 4.05 26.61
C PRO A 161 25.22 4.75 25.23
N ASP A 162 25.56 6.03 25.20
CA ASP A 162 25.47 6.85 23.98
C ASP A 162 26.31 6.33 22.81
N ASN A 163 27.46 5.74 23.09
CA ASN A 163 28.31 5.10 22.06
C ASN A 163 27.61 3.91 21.42
N LEU A 164 27.04 3.00 22.23
CA LEU A 164 26.32 1.82 21.75
C LEU A 164 25.03 2.20 21.03
N ARG A 165 24.33 3.23 21.50
CA ARG A 165 23.15 3.81 20.83
C ARG A 165 23.49 4.34 19.44
N LYS A 166 24.59 5.10 19.30
CA LYS A 166 25.05 5.61 18.00
C LYS A 166 25.47 4.48 17.06
N GLU A 167 26.11 3.44 17.58
CA GLU A 167 26.49 2.26 16.82
C GLU A 167 25.26 1.51 16.28
N LEU A 168 24.24 1.30 17.12
CA LEU A 168 22.99 0.66 16.71
C LEU A 168 22.20 1.49 15.68
N LEU A 169 22.23 2.83 15.79
CA LEU A 169 21.67 3.70 14.76
C LEU A 169 22.45 3.64 13.44
N ALA A 170 23.77 3.51 13.49
CA ALA A 170 24.58 3.29 12.30
C ALA A 170 24.26 1.93 11.65
N ALA A 171 23.96 0.90 12.43
CA ALA A 171 23.56 -0.42 11.94
C ALA A 171 22.30 -0.40 11.06
N VAL A 172 21.37 0.55 11.25
CA VAL A 172 20.19 0.71 10.37
C VAL A 172 20.61 1.00 8.92
N ARG A 173 21.77 1.63 8.71
CA ARG A 173 22.32 1.96 7.39
C ARG A 173 23.18 0.85 6.81
N ALA A 174 23.52 -0.19 7.57
CA ALA A 174 24.35 -1.27 7.09
C ALA A 174 23.62 -2.06 5.99
N GLU A 175 24.36 -2.36 4.92
CA GLU A 175 23.89 -3.21 3.83
C GLU A 175 23.63 -4.61 4.37
N ARG A 176 22.40 -5.11 4.17
CA ARG A 176 22.02 -6.47 4.58
C ARG A 176 22.40 -7.41 3.44
N THR A 177 22.82 -8.64 3.75
CA THR A 177 22.95 -9.65 2.68
C THR A 177 21.57 -9.88 2.06
N ARG A 178 21.43 -9.48 0.79
CA ARG A 178 20.22 -9.72 0.02
C ARG A 178 20.05 -11.24 -0.12
N THR A 179 18.85 -11.74 0.13
CA THR A 179 18.49 -13.05 -0.40
C THR A 179 18.43 -12.86 -1.92
N PRO A 180 19.31 -13.49 -2.72
CA PRO A 180 19.30 -13.29 -4.15
C PRO A 180 17.93 -13.65 -4.69
N SER A 181 17.38 -12.85 -5.61
CA SER A 181 16.19 -13.30 -6.32
C SER A 181 16.44 -14.68 -6.92
N ARG A 182 15.45 -15.57 -6.72
CA ARG A 182 15.50 -16.94 -7.21
C ARG A 182 15.39 -17.03 -8.74
N LYS A 183 14.88 -15.97 -9.38
CA LYS A 183 14.71 -15.85 -10.84
C LYS A 183 15.41 -14.59 -11.33
N SER A 184 16.32 -14.75 -12.28
CA SER A 184 16.99 -13.62 -12.92
C SER A 184 16.00 -12.78 -13.75
N ALA A 185 16.32 -11.51 -14.02
CA ALA A 185 15.50 -10.66 -14.88
C ALA A 185 15.24 -11.27 -16.28
N ALA A 186 16.15 -12.12 -16.77
CA ALA A 186 16.03 -12.83 -18.05
C ALA A 186 14.98 -13.96 -18.02
N GLU A 187 14.61 -14.46 -16.84
CA GLU A 187 13.60 -15.52 -16.65
C GLU A 187 12.20 -14.96 -16.36
N MET A 188 12.07 -13.63 -16.28
CA MET A 188 10.82 -12.95 -15.98
C MET A 188 9.87 -13.01 -17.19
N PRO A 189 8.57 -13.31 -17.01
CA PRO A 189 7.60 -13.30 -18.11
C PRO A 189 7.59 -11.98 -18.88
N ALA A 190 7.40 -12.02 -20.21
CA ALA A 190 7.43 -10.82 -21.06
C ALA A 190 6.46 -9.72 -20.61
N ALA A 191 5.25 -10.11 -20.16
CA ALA A 191 4.28 -9.17 -19.61
C ALA A 191 4.79 -8.44 -18.35
N LEU A 192 5.55 -9.14 -17.49
CA LEU A 192 6.19 -8.53 -16.31
C LEU A 192 7.38 -7.63 -16.70
N GLN A 193 8.10 -7.96 -17.77
CA GLN A 193 9.16 -7.09 -18.29
C GLN A 193 8.56 -5.76 -18.79
N THR A 194 7.49 -5.83 -19.57
CA THR A 194 6.76 -4.63 -20.03
C THR A 194 6.18 -3.82 -18.86
N PHE A 195 5.59 -4.49 -17.87
CA PHE A 195 5.16 -3.85 -16.62
C PHE A 195 6.32 -3.10 -15.95
N SER A 196 7.47 -3.75 -15.79
CA SER A 196 8.65 -3.18 -15.13
C SER A 196 9.18 -1.95 -15.88
N ASP A 197 9.27 -2.01 -17.21
CA ASP A 197 9.75 -0.91 -18.04
C ASP A 197 8.82 0.31 -18.01
N ASN A 198 7.51 0.06 -18.05
CA ASN A 198 6.51 1.13 -17.99
C ASN A 198 6.47 1.79 -16.61
N LEU A 199 6.53 1.00 -15.54
CA LEU A 199 6.62 1.49 -14.16
C LEU A 199 7.85 2.38 -13.99
N ARG A 200 9.03 1.91 -14.42
CA ARG A 200 10.28 2.69 -14.36
C ARG A 200 10.15 4.02 -15.10
N THR A 201 9.68 3.99 -16.34
CA THR A 201 9.52 5.19 -17.17
C THR A 201 8.59 6.21 -16.50
N ALA A 202 7.48 5.77 -15.90
CA ALA A 202 6.54 6.64 -15.22
C ALA A 202 7.12 7.24 -13.93
N VAL A 203 7.82 6.46 -13.12
CA VAL A 203 8.47 6.97 -11.89
C VAL A 203 9.58 7.96 -12.22
N GLU A 204 10.44 7.67 -13.21
CA GLU A 204 11.51 8.58 -13.65
C GLU A 204 10.92 9.93 -14.08
N ARG A 205 9.81 9.91 -14.84
CA ARG A 205 9.07 11.10 -15.25
C ARG A 205 8.53 11.87 -14.04
N ASP A 206 7.73 11.22 -13.20
CA ASP A 206 7.01 11.87 -12.11
C ASP A 206 7.97 12.41 -11.04
N TYR A 207 8.98 11.62 -10.65
CA TYR A 207 10.02 12.06 -9.72
C TYR A 207 10.76 13.30 -10.25
N LYS A 208 11.16 13.30 -11.53
CA LYS A 208 11.85 14.44 -12.13
C LYS A 208 10.97 15.69 -12.14
N LEU A 209 9.70 15.56 -12.53
CA LEU A 209 8.77 16.69 -12.56
C LEU A 209 8.56 17.29 -11.16
N ILE A 210 8.34 16.46 -10.15
CA ILE A 210 8.17 16.92 -8.77
C ILE A 210 9.46 17.57 -8.26
N SER A 211 10.60 16.90 -8.41
CA SER A 211 11.90 17.41 -7.97
C SER A 211 12.24 18.76 -8.60
N ASP A 212 11.97 18.94 -9.90
CA ASP A 212 12.23 20.20 -10.58
C ASP A 212 11.33 21.34 -10.08
N GLN A 213 10.05 21.08 -9.80
CA GLN A 213 9.15 22.08 -9.21
C GLN A 213 9.57 22.45 -7.78
N LEU A 214 9.99 21.47 -6.98
CA LEU A 214 10.43 21.73 -5.61
C LEU A 214 11.72 22.59 -5.52
N LYS A 215 12.58 22.56 -6.55
CA LYS A 215 13.77 23.44 -6.63
C LYS A 215 13.42 24.92 -6.79
N THR A 216 12.19 25.25 -7.16
CA THR A 216 11.72 26.64 -7.28
C THR A 216 11.40 27.28 -5.92
N LEU A 217 11.31 26.47 -4.86
CA LEU A 217 11.04 26.96 -3.51
C LEU A 217 12.21 27.80 -2.97
N PRO A 218 11.92 28.87 -2.20
CA PRO A 218 12.95 29.69 -1.59
C PRO A 218 13.71 28.96 -0.47
N VAL A 219 13.06 28.01 0.21
CA VAL A 219 13.68 27.12 1.20
C VAL A 219 13.94 25.78 0.54
N LYS A 220 15.16 25.26 0.66
CA LYS A 220 15.48 23.96 0.05
C LYS A 220 14.72 22.85 0.80
N PRO A 221 14.03 21.95 0.08
CA PRO A 221 13.38 20.81 0.69
C PRO A 221 14.37 19.95 1.49
N GLY A 222 13.94 19.44 2.65
CA GLY A 222 14.76 18.57 3.51
C GLY A 222 15.68 19.29 4.52
N GLU A 223 15.84 20.62 4.47
CA GLU A 223 16.67 21.35 5.46
C GLU A 223 16.12 21.27 6.90
N THR A 224 14.85 20.88 7.06
CA THR A 224 14.16 20.78 8.36
C THR A 224 13.69 19.36 8.68
N SER A 225 14.25 18.34 8.00
CA SER A 225 13.86 16.94 8.25
C SER A 225 14.02 16.58 9.73
N PRO A 226 13.05 15.87 10.33
CA PRO A 226 13.15 15.46 11.71
C PRO A 226 14.42 14.62 11.95
N PRO A 227 15.09 14.78 13.09
CA PRO A 227 16.24 13.94 13.43
C PRO A 227 15.84 12.47 13.47
N VAL A 228 16.84 11.59 13.33
CA VAL A 228 16.70 10.15 13.54
C VAL A 228 16.11 9.92 14.93
N ILE A 229 14.98 9.22 15.02
CA ILE A 229 14.39 8.83 16.30
C ILE A 229 15.33 7.80 16.92
N ALA A 230 16.01 8.20 17.98
CA ALA A 230 16.73 7.27 18.84
C ALA A 230 15.74 6.75 19.88
N GLU A 231 15.64 5.42 20.03
CA GLU A 231 14.83 4.83 21.08
C GLU A 231 15.26 5.38 22.45
N PRO A 232 14.35 5.98 23.24
CA PRO A 232 14.72 6.54 24.54
C PRO A 232 14.99 5.45 25.58
N SER A 233 14.42 4.26 25.41
CA SER A 233 14.58 3.09 26.27
C SER A 233 15.00 1.87 25.46
N HIS A 234 15.82 1.02 26.06
CA HIS A 234 16.30 -0.24 25.51
C HIS A 234 15.63 -1.42 26.20
N PHE A 235 15.15 -2.39 25.44
CA PHE A 235 14.46 -3.58 25.96
C PHE A 235 15.13 -4.87 25.50
N TRP A 236 15.15 -5.87 26.39
CA TRP A 236 15.62 -7.23 26.09
C TRP A 236 14.84 -8.26 26.90
N ALA A 237 15.01 -9.54 26.56
CA ALA A 237 14.35 -10.65 27.26
C ALA A 237 15.26 -11.24 28.34
N GLN A 238 14.67 -11.71 29.43
CA GLN A 238 15.33 -12.50 30.47
C GLN A 238 14.63 -13.84 30.62
N CYS A 239 15.39 -14.93 30.67
CA CYS A 239 14.88 -16.28 30.87
C CYS A 239 15.22 -16.77 32.28
N GLU A 240 14.30 -17.45 32.95
CA GLU A 240 14.61 -18.13 34.20
C GLU A 240 15.35 -19.44 33.94
N ARG A 241 16.49 -19.63 34.60
CA ARG A 241 17.28 -20.86 34.61
C ARG A 241 17.86 -21.07 36.00
N ASP A 242 17.60 -22.23 36.60
CA ASP A 242 18.08 -22.60 37.94
C ASP A 242 17.80 -21.54 39.02
N GLY A 243 16.61 -20.92 38.97
CA GLY A 243 16.17 -19.87 39.90
C GLY A 243 16.85 -18.51 39.69
N ARG A 244 17.58 -18.33 38.58
CA ARG A 244 18.22 -17.07 38.20
C ARG A 244 17.67 -16.56 36.87
N TRP A 245 17.62 -15.24 36.73
CA TRP A 245 17.27 -14.59 35.47
C TRP A 245 18.52 -14.37 34.64
N ILE A 246 18.53 -14.94 33.44
CA ILE A 246 19.61 -14.88 32.47
C ILE A 246 19.23 -13.88 31.38
N ASP A 247 20.12 -12.93 31.10
CA ASP A 247 19.92 -11.92 30.07
C ASP A 247 20.10 -12.50 28.65
N TYR A 248 19.17 -12.16 27.76
CA TYR A 248 19.26 -12.43 26.34
C TYR A 248 19.01 -11.12 25.56
N ASP A 249 20.08 -10.38 25.29
CA ASP A 249 20.05 -9.11 24.56
C ASP A 249 20.66 -9.26 23.14
N PRO A 250 19.83 -9.37 22.08
CA PRO A 250 20.31 -9.68 20.72
C PRO A 250 20.78 -8.45 19.93
N SER A 251 21.05 -7.33 20.61
CA SER A 251 21.20 -6.01 19.95
C SER A 251 22.42 -5.87 19.04
N PHE A 252 23.45 -6.69 19.22
CA PHE A 252 24.70 -6.63 18.45
C PHE A 252 25.05 -8.02 17.88
N ALA A 253 25.73 -8.06 16.74
CA ALA A 253 26.06 -9.31 16.04
C ALA A 253 26.99 -10.24 16.86
N ASP A 254 27.79 -9.69 17.76
CA ASP A 254 28.67 -10.42 18.67
C ASP A 254 28.02 -10.72 20.03
N ALA A 255 26.72 -10.45 20.18
CA ALA A 255 26.01 -10.71 21.42
C ALA A 255 26.03 -12.20 21.80
N THR A 256 26.19 -12.45 23.09
CA THR A 256 26.15 -13.78 23.68
C THR A 256 25.02 -13.82 24.70
N ALA A 257 24.48 -15.02 24.93
CA ALA A 257 23.57 -15.22 26.06
C ALA A 257 24.28 -14.84 27.38
N GLU A 258 23.50 -14.50 28.39
CA GLU A 258 23.94 -14.02 29.71
C GLU A 258 24.56 -12.62 29.71
N HIS A 259 24.55 -11.90 28.58
CA HIS A 259 25.03 -10.52 28.47
C HIS A 259 23.89 -9.55 28.12
N ALA A 260 23.89 -8.38 28.76
CA ALA A 260 23.05 -7.24 28.44
C ALA A 260 23.90 -6.00 28.21
N TYR A 261 23.51 -5.18 27.24
CA TYR A 261 24.25 -3.96 26.87
C TYR A 261 23.79 -2.71 27.63
N ALA A 262 22.76 -2.87 28.47
CA ALA A 262 22.24 -1.86 29.37
C ALA A 262 22.05 -2.44 30.77
N LYS A 263 22.14 -1.58 31.79
CA LYS A 263 21.76 -1.95 33.16
C LYS A 263 20.24 -2.07 33.25
N SER A 264 19.74 -3.17 33.81
CA SER A 264 18.31 -3.34 34.12
C SER A 264 17.85 -2.30 35.15
N GLU A 265 16.92 -1.45 34.75
CA GLU A 265 16.23 -0.46 35.60
C GLU A 265 14.86 -0.95 36.04
N ALA A 266 14.20 -1.77 35.22
CA ALA A 266 12.88 -2.33 35.49
C ALA A 266 12.71 -3.66 34.77
N THR A 267 11.83 -4.53 35.29
CA THR A 267 11.46 -5.81 34.69
C THR A 267 9.94 -5.95 34.64
N PHE A 268 9.44 -6.68 33.64
CA PHE A 268 8.01 -6.86 33.41
C PHE A 268 7.72 -8.27 32.92
N ASP A 269 6.66 -8.92 33.42
CA ASP A 269 6.27 -10.24 32.92
C ASP A 269 5.71 -10.16 31.48
N ASP A 270 5.01 -9.05 31.19
CA ASP A 270 4.51 -8.65 29.88
C ASP A 270 4.88 -7.21 29.56
N LEU A 271 5.00 -6.87 28.28
CA LEU A 271 5.27 -5.50 27.86
C LEU A 271 4.13 -4.56 28.29
N PRO A 272 4.42 -3.41 28.91
CA PRO A 272 3.40 -2.43 29.26
C PRO A 272 2.56 -1.98 28.07
N ASP A 273 1.25 -1.87 28.26
CA ASP A 273 0.29 -1.46 27.22
C ASP A 273 0.60 -0.09 26.60
N SER A 274 1.23 0.81 27.37
CA SER A 274 1.65 2.14 26.92
C SER A 274 2.77 2.11 25.87
N LEU A 275 3.45 0.98 25.69
CA LEU A 275 4.49 0.84 24.67
C LEU A 275 3.91 0.54 23.29
N PHE A 276 2.66 0.12 23.17
CA PHE A 276 2.12 -0.33 21.90
C PHE A 276 1.58 0.81 21.06
N HIS A 277 1.93 0.79 19.79
CA HIS A 277 1.20 1.56 18.77
C HIS A 277 -0.24 1.04 18.67
N ARG A 278 -1.18 1.93 18.38
CA ARG A 278 -2.60 1.61 18.28
C ARG A 278 -3.20 2.09 16.97
N VAL A 279 -4.20 1.35 16.51
CA VAL A 279 -5.06 1.72 15.38
C VAL A 279 -6.48 1.83 15.89
N ASP A 280 -7.05 3.02 15.75
CA ASP A 280 -8.46 3.30 16.05
C ASP A 280 -9.22 3.54 14.75
N LEU A 281 -10.25 2.74 14.50
CA LEU A 281 -11.23 2.95 13.42
C LEU A 281 -12.52 3.49 14.02
N ARG A 282 -12.97 4.61 13.48
CA ARG A 282 -14.30 5.18 13.69
C ARG A 282 -15.04 5.25 12.37
N VAL A 283 -16.26 4.70 12.34
CA VAL A 283 -17.22 4.92 11.24
C VAL A 283 -18.23 5.97 11.71
N SER A 284 -18.32 7.07 10.98
CA SER A 284 -19.23 8.17 11.28
C SER A 284 -20.19 8.43 10.15
N LEU A 285 -21.43 8.80 10.51
CA LEU A 285 -22.46 9.24 9.57
C LEU A 285 -22.78 10.70 9.78
N GLU A 286 -23.01 11.39 8.66
CA GLU A 286 -23.83 12.59 8.62
C GLU A 286 -25.24 12.19 8.16
N GLU A 287 -26.27 12.62 8.89
CA GLU A 287 -27.66 12.30 8.63
C GLU A 287 -28.50 13.57 8.50
N TYR A 288 -29.43 13.57 7.55
CA TYR A 288 -30.47 14.59 7.40
C TYR A 288 -31.83 13.97 7.74
N SER A 289 -32.53 14.55 8.70
CA SER A 289 -33.89 14.12 9.05
C SER A 289 -34.89 14.75 8.09
N VAL A 290 -35.45 13.92 7.20
CA VAL A 290 -36.35 14.36 6.13
C VAL A 290 -37.69 13.62 6.14
N LEU A 291 -38.73 14.29 5.64
CA LEU A 291 -40.01 13.69 5.27
C LEU A 291 -39.98 13.26 3.80
N SER A 292 -40.89 12.38 3.41
CA SER A 292 -41.11 11.95 2.03
C SER A 292 -41.69 13.08 1.18
N GLU A 293 -42.48 13.96 1.79
CA GLU A 293 -43.12 15.11 1.15
C GLU A 293 -42.99 16.36 2.03
N GLY A 294 -43.03 17.55 1.42
CA GLY A 294 -42.87 18.85 2.08
C GLY A 294 -41.42 19.31 2.17
N ASP A 295 -41.22 20.61 2.40
CA ASP A 295 -39.93 21.30 2.29
C ASP A 295 -39.47 21.91 3.62
N ALA A 296 -39.86 21.30 4.74
CA ALA A 296 -39.33 21.69 6.04
C ALA A 296 -37.80 21.51 6.05
N GLU A 297 -37.10 22.51 6.57
CA GLU A 297 -35.63 22.48 6.69
C GLU A 297 -35.20 21.21 7.44
N PRO A 298 -34.36 20.35 6.82
CA PRO A 298 -33.99 19.09 7.42
C PRO A 298 -33.06 19.29 8.61
N LYS A 299 -33.32 18.56 9.69
CA LYS A 299 -32.42 18.56 10.85
C LYS A 299 -31.18 17.71 10.53
N ARG A 300 -30.02 18.36 10.44
CA ARG A 300 -28.72 17.70 10.30
C ARG A 300 -28.22 17.16 11.66
N SER A 301 -27.65 15.98 11.66
CA SER A 301 -26.94 15.39 12.80
C SER A 301 -25.71 14.62 12.33
N ARG A 302 -24.73 14.46 13.22
CA ARG A 302 -23.59 13.56 13.03
C ARG A 302 -23.54 12.58 14.18
N ARG A 303 -23.25 11.31 13.91
CA ARG A 303 -23.03 10.31 14.95
C ARG A 303 -22.01 9.26 14.54
N GLU A 304 -21.31 8.73 15.54
CA GLU A 304 -20.51 7.52 15.40
C GLU A 304 -21.44 6.31 15.33
N VAL A 305 -21.16 5.38 14.41
CA VAL A 305 -21.95 4.15 14.23
C VAL A 305 -21.14 2.89 14.45
N LEU A 306 -19.81 2.95 14.34
CA LEU A 306 -18.93 1.86 14.73
C LEU A 306 -17.62 2.43 15.26
N ARG A 307 -17.11 1.84 16.33
CA ARG A 307 -15.78 2.09 16.87
C ARG A 307 -15.08 0.76 17.07
N TRP A 308 -13.82 0.72 16.66
CA TRP A 308 -12.95 -0.43 16.86
C TRP A 308 -11.53 0.05 17.12
N SER A 309 -10.83 -0.62 18.04
CA SER A 309 -9.47 -0.25 18.45
C SER A 309 -8.66 -1.52 18.70
N THR A 310 -7.40 -1.52 18.29
CA THR A 310 -6.46 -2.62 18.56
C THR A 310 -5.03 -2.12 18.67
N LYS A 311 -4.13 -2.96 19.21
CA LYS A 311 -2.69 -2.77 19.07
C LYS A 311 -2.30 -3.09 17.62
N SER A 312 -1.42 -2.31 17.02
CA SER A 312 -0.93 -2.58 15.66
C SER A 312 -0.24 -3.96 15.56
N ALA A 313 0.45 -4.36 16.63
CA ALA A 313 1.12 -5.64 16.75
C ALA A 313 0.17 -6.85 16.55
N ASP A 314 -1.12 -6.70 16.88
CA ASP A 314 -2.11 -7.78 16.79
C ASP A 314 -2.67 -7.95 15.37
N ILE A 315 -2.42 -7.00 14.47
CA ILE A 315 -2.96 -6.96 13.11
C ILE A 315 -1.89 -6.87 12.02
N SER A 316 -0.61 -7.05 12.37
CA SER A 316 0.47 -7.04 11.38
C SER A 316 0.27 -8.15 10.35
N GLY A 317 0.19 -7.83 9.06
CA GLY A 317 -0.07 -8.79 7.98
C GLY A 317 -1.48 -9.40 8.01
N ALA A 318 -2.42 -8.79 8.74
CA ALA A 318 -3.82 -9.21 8.79
C ALA A 318 -4.68 -8.38 7.83
N SER A 319 -5.79 -8.96 7.37
CA SER A 319 -6.86 -8.25 6.66
C SER A 319 -8.12 -8.23 7.51
N LEU A 320 -8.71 -7.04 7.67
CA LEU A 320 -10.05 -6.86 8.21
C LEU A 320 -11.02 -6.62 7.05
N VAL A 321 -12.20 -7.21 7.12
CA VAL A 321 -13.24 -6.98 6.10
C VAL A 321 -14.33 -6.11 6.68
N LEU A 322 -14.53 -4.92 6.10
CA LEU A 322 -15.68 -4.07 6.39
C LEU A 322 -16.75 -4.28 5.31
N THR A 323 -17.98 -4.51 5.75
CA THR A 323 -19.17 -4.67 4.90
C THR A 323 -20.40 -4.09 5.59
N HIS A 324 -21.42 -3.71 4.84
CA HIS A 324 -22.68 -3.23 5.37
C HIS A 324 -23.77 -4.27 5.21
N GLN A 325 -24.21 -4.81 6.35
CA GLN A 325 -25.16 -5.91 6.41
C GLN A 325 -26.57 -5.41 6.74
N PRO A 326 -27.64 -6.12 6.33
CA PRO A 326 -29.00 -5.81 6.79
C PRO A 326 -29.10 -5.73 8.32
N GLU A 327 -29.95 -4.84 8.86
CA GLU A 327 -30.11 -4.64 10.31
C GLU A 327 -30.34 -5.96 11.07
N ASN A 328 -31.10 -6.88 10.47
CA ASN A 328 -31.47 -8.17 11.04
C ASN A 328 -30.46 -9.30 10.79
N TRP A 329 -29.29 -9.01 10.24
CA TRP A 329 -28.20 -9.98 10.06
C TRP A 329 -27.82 -10.62 11.41
N LYS A 330 -27.81 -11.96 11.45
CA LYS A 330 -27.74 -12.79 12.67
C LYS A 330 -26.36 -13.41 12.97
N GLY A 331 -25.30 -13.02 12.26
CA GLY A 331 -23.96 -13.57 12.49
C GLY A 331 -23.48 -14.47 11.35
N PRO A 332 -22.21 -14.92 11.41
CA PRO A 332 -21.41 -15.16 10.23
C PRO A 332 -21.95 -16.30 9.37
N VAL A 333 -22.17 -15.96 8.11
CA VAL A 333 -22.43 -16.91 7.05
C VAL A 333 -21.06 -17.41 6.55
N ARG A 334 -20.96 -18.69 6.17
CA ARG A 334 -19.66 -19.41 6.01
C ARG A 334 -18.68 -18.78 5.00
N ASN A 335 -19.11 -17.82 4.18
CA ASN A 335 -18.27 -17.07 3.24
C ASN A 335 -18.85 -15.68 2.94
N VAL A 336 -18.03 -14.78 2.38
CA VAL A 336 -18.40 -13.40 2.03
C VAL A 336 -19.61 -13.35 1.08
N GLN A 337 -19.71 -14.25 0.11
CA GLN A 337 -20.82 -14.29 -0.85
C GLN A 337 -22.18 -14.55 -0.20
N SER A 338 -22.18 -15.32 0.89
CA SER A 338 -23.38 -15.59 1.68
C SER A 338 -23.74 -14.45 2.65
N ALA A 339 -22.78 -13.56 2.97
CA ALA A 339 -23.05 -12.26 3.60
C ALA A 339 -23.68 -11.26 2.59
N VAL A 340 -23.30 -11.33 1.31
CA VAL A 340 -23.95 -10.53 0.25
C VAL A 340 -25.37 -11.05 -0.07
N SER A 341 -25.61 -12.36 -0.02
CA SER A 341 -26.89 -12.97 -0.41
C SER A 341 -27.97 -13.00 0.68
N SER A 342 -27.64 -12.66 1.93
CA SER A 342 -28.62 -12.61 3.05
C SER A 342 -29.43 -11.31 3.10
N ALA A 343 -29.37 -10.52 2.03
CA ALA A 343 -30.23 -9.36 1.84
C ALA A 343 -31.72 -9.77 1.74
N ILE A 344 -32.56 -8.97 2.37
CA ILE A 344 -34.03 -9.03 2.37
C ILE A 344 -34.64 -9.90 3.50
N SER A 345 -34.46 -9.45 4.73
CA SER A 345 -35.64 -9.18 5.57
C SER A 345 -35.70 -7.68 5.80
N ALA A 346 -36.30 -6.99 4.84
CA ALA A 346 -36.20 -5.56 4.71
C ALA A 346 -36.79 -4.85 5.94
N THR A 347 -35.98 -4.09 6.68
CA THR A 347 -36.44 -2.92 7.45
C THR A 347 -36.05 -1.62 6.72
N GLY A 348 -35.31 -1.73 5.62
CA GLY A 348 -34.70 -0.63 4.86
C GLY A 348 -33.48 -0.02 5.56
N LYS A 349 -32.91 -0.69 6.57
CA LYS A 349 -31.69 -0.28 7.27
C LYS A 349 -30.56 -1.28 7.08
N ILE A 350 -29.35 -0.76 7.12
CA ILE A 350 -28.08 -1.51 7.07
C ILE A 350 -27.19 -1.11 8.25
N LYS A 351 -26.24 -1.94 8.63
CA LYS A 351 -25.28 -1.70 9.71
C LYS A 351 -23.86 -2.08 9.25
N PRO A 352 -22.82 -1.30 9.58
CA PRO A 352 -21.45 -1.68 9.28
C PRO A 352 -21.04 -2.86 10.18
N VAL A 353 -20.35 -3.82 9.59
CA VAL A 353 -19.81 -5.01 10.26
C VAL A 353 -18.34 -5.12 9.87
N LEU A 354 -17.47 -5.06 10.87
CA LEU A 354 -16.03 -5.25 10.70
C LEU A 354 -15.65 -6.66 11.18
N ILE A 355 -15.08 -7.44 10.27
CA ILE A 355 -14.74 -8.85 10.50
C ILE A 355 -13.22 -8.99 10.50
N ALA A 356 -12.66 -9.43 11.62
CA ALA A 356 -11.28 -9.91 11.69
C ALA A 356 -11.28 -11.45 11.61
N LEU A 357 -10.39 -12.03 10.81
CA LEU A 357 -10.27 -13.49 10.69
C LEU A 357 -10.05 -14.12 12.08
N GLY A 358 -10.88 -15.10 12.44
CA GLY A 358 -10.79 -15.83 13.71
C GLY A 358 -11.31 -15.08 14.96
N SER A 359 -11.89 -13.89 14.81
CA SER A 359 -12.43 -13.10 15.92
C SER A 359 -13.92 -12.82 15.79
N GLN A 360 -14.56 -12.42 16.89
CA GLN A 360 -15.94 -11.94 16.86
C GLN A 360 -16.02 -10.64 16.05
N PRO A 361 -17.02 -10.48 15.17
CA PRO A 361 -17.17 -9.26 14.38
C PRO A 361 -17.55 -8.07 15.27
N ALA A 362 -16.99 -6.90 14.98
CA ALA A 362 -17.48 -5.64 15.55
C ALA A 362 -18.70 -5.18 14.74
N ILE A 363 -19.82 -4.99 15.40
CA ILE A 363 -21.12 -4.66 14.78
C ILE A 363 -21.48 -3.24 15.16
N GLY A 364 -21.77 -2.41 14.16
CA GLY A 364 -22.19 -1.03 14.36
C GLY A 364 -23.70 -0.86 14.44
N ASP A 365 -24.10 0.38 14.70
CA ASP A 365 -25.48 0.82 14.71
C ASP A 365 -26.08 0.85 13.30
N ALA A 366 -27.34 0.43 13.18
CA ALA A 366 -28.05 0.47 11.91
C ALA A 366 -28.41 1.90 11.48
N PHE A 367 -28.43 2.15 10.17
CA PHE A 367 -28.79 3.42 9.54
C PHE A 367 -29.52 3.21 8.21
N ARG A 368 -30.03 4.30 7.63
CA ARG A 368 -30.75 4.30 6.34
C ARG A 368 -29.97 5.11 5.31
N GLN A 369 -29.83 4.59 4.09
CA GLN A 369 -29.44 5.41 2.92
C GLN A 369 -30.64 5.91 2.12
N LYS A 370 -31.84 5.32 2.34
CA LYS A 370 -33.07 5.69 1.63
C LYS A 370 -34.24 5.85 2.59
N LEU A 371 -35.20 6.68 2.18
CA LEU A 371 -36.49 6.81 2.86
C LEU A 371 -37.29 5.49 2.78
N PRO A 372 -38.14 5.18 3.78
CA PRO A 372 -39.07 4.06 3.70
C PRO A 372 -39.98 4.16 2.47
N SER A 373 -40.13 3.07 1.71
CA SER A 373 -40.98 2.98 0.52
C SER A 373 -41.99 1.83 0.61
N LYS A 374 -42.96 1.76 -0.32
CA LYS A 374 -44.08 0.77 -0.35
C LYS A 374 -43.67 -0.71 -0.55
N GLY A 375 -42.40 -1.07 -0.35
CA GLY A 375 -41.90 -2.45 -0.40
C GLY A 375 -42.03 -3.20 0.93
N LEU A 376 -41.74 -4.52 0.93
CA LEU A 376 -41.95 -5.48 2.04
C LEU A 376 -41.16 -5.21 3.35
N GLY A 377 -40.60 -4.01 3.50
CA GLY A 377 -39.88 -3.57 4.70
C GLY A 377 -40.05 -2.11 5.12
N GLY A 378 -40.52 -1.25 4.20
CA GLY A 378 -40.85 0.13 4.51
C GLY A 378 -42.29 0.30 5.01
N LEU A 379 -43.18 -0.66 4.69
CA LEU A 379 -44.60 -0.60 5.06
C LEU A 379 -44.84 -0.50 6.57
N SER A 380 -44.13 -1.29 7.40
CA SER A 380 -44.25 -1.22 8.86
C SER A 380 -43.86 0.17 9.40
N GLY A 381 -42.75 0.74 8.87
CA GLY A 381 -42.32 2.09 9.22
C GLY A 381 -43.31 3.18 8.77
N MET A 382 -43.84 3.05 7.55
CA MET A 382 -44.83 3.99 7.00
C MET A 382 -46.17 3.94 7.76
N LEU A 383 -46.62 2.76 8.19
CA LEU A 383 -47.80 2.61 9.05
C LEU A 383 -47.59 3.31 10.41
N GLY A 384 -46.36 3.25 10.95
CA GLY A 384 -45.93 4.04 12.11
C GLY A 384 -45.75 5.55 11.84
N GLY A 385 -45.95 6.02 10.60
CA GLY A 385 -45.77 7.42 10.21
C GLY A 385 -44.32 7.85 9.94
N ALA A 386 -43.36 6.93 9.90
CA ALA A 386 -41.97 7.24 9.59
C ALA A 386 -41.83 7.67 8.12
N GLY A 387 -41.25 8.84 7.90
CA GLY A 387 -41.10 9.46 6.59
C GLY A 387 -42.32 10.28 6.20
N THR A 388 -43.53 10.01 6.71
CA THR A 388 -44.74 10.75 6.31
C THR A 388 -45.19 11.78 7.34
N ARG A 389 -45.32 11.38 8.62
CA ARG A 389 -45.67 12.25 9.75
C ARG A 389 -44.47 12.63 10.60
N ASN A 390 -43.48 11.74 10.65
CA ASN A 390 -42.26 11.90 11.44
C ASN A 390 -41.05 11.89 10.51
N ALA A 391 -40.22 12.94 10.57
CA ALA A 391 -38.98 13.00 9.81
C ALA A 391 -38.05 11.85 10.21
N VAL A 392 -37.34 11.29 9.22
CA VAL A 392 -36.46 10.12 9.42
C VAL A 392 -35.04 10.52 9.05
N PRO A 393 -34.03 10.19 9.88
CA PRO A 393 -32.64 10.40 9.53
C PRO A 393 -32.25 9.49 8.35
N VAL A 394 -31.71 10.10 7.31
CA VAL A 394 -31.10 9.42 6.16
C VAL A 394 -29.64 9.84 6.08
N ALA A 395 -28.73 8.88 5.97
CA ALA A 395 -27.31 9.12 5.83
C ALA A 395 -27.00 9.80 4.50
N THR A 396 -26.36 10.95 4.57
CA THR A 396 -25.90 11.73 3.41
C THR A 396 -24.39 11.72 3.26
N ALA A 397 -23.65 11.31 4.29
CA ALA A 397 -22.24 10.98 4.16
C ALA A 397 -21.85 9.87 5.13
N GLU A 398 -20.88 9.06 4.73
CA GLU A 398 -20.23 8.07 5.59
C GLU A 398 -18.72 8.18 5.46
N THR A 399 -18.03 8.23 6.59
CA THR A 399 -16.57 8.39 6.65
C THR A 399 -15.97 7.33 7.57
N LEU A 400 -14.94 6.65 7.08
CA LEU A 400 -14.00 5.87 7.88
C LEU A 400 -12.88 6.80 8.33
N GLU A 401 -12.72 6.98 9.63
CA GLU A 401 -11.63 7.72 10.25
C GLU A 401 -10.70 6.71 10.92
N PHE A 402 -9.44 6.67 10.47
CA PHE A 402 -8.39 5.88 11.09
C PHE A 402 -7.46 6.83 11.84
N THR A 403 -7.21 6.54 13.11
CA THR A 403 -6.20 7.23 13.91
C THR A 403 -5.11 6.23 14.29
N PHE A 404 -3.88 6.51 13.87
CA PHE A 404 -2.68 5.76 14.23
C PHE A 404 -2.02 6.49 15.39
N VAL A 405 -1.91 5.85 16.54
CA VAL A 405 -1.39 6.45 17.78
C VAL A 405 -0.08 5.78 18.16
N ALA A 406 0.98 6.59 18.28
CA ALA A 406 2.28 6.14 18.75
C ALA A 406 2.38 6.24 20.28
N PRO A 407 3.35 5.53 20.91
CA PRO A 407 3.54 5.51 22.37
C PRO A 407 3.84 6.87 23.01
N ASP A 408 4.44 7.80 22.27
CA ASP A 408 4.71 9.18 22.72
C ASP A 408 3.45 10.06 22.74
N GLY A 409 2.30 9.52 22.33
CA GLY A 409 1.04 10.23 22.20
C GLY A 409 0.88 11.00 20.89
N SER A 410 1.89 11.00 20.02
CA SER A 410 1.72 11.50 18.66
C SER A 410 0.70 10.64 17.92
N SER A 411 -0.08 11.27 17.06
CA SER A 411 -1.07 10.54 16.26
C SER A 411 -1.19 11.12 14.86
N HIS A 412 -1.50 10.25 13.92
CA HIS A 412 -1.78 10.60 12.55
C HIS A 412 -3.16 10.09 12.18
N LYS A 413 -3.96 10.97 11.57
CA LYS A 413 -5.35 10.69 11.25
C LYS A 413 -5.53 10.72 9.73
N VAL A 414 -6.13 9.66 9.20
CA VAL A 414 -6.50 9.57 7.79
C VAL A 414 -7.98 9.25 7.67
N GLU A 415 -8.62 9.80 6.65
CA GLU A 415 -10.04 9.61 6.41
C GLU A 415 -10.26 8.98 5.03
N ARG A 416 -11.18 8.02 4.96
CA ARG A 416 -11.74 7.48 3.72
C ARG A 416 -13.24 7.77 3.73
N GLU A 417 -13.66 8.69 2.89
CA GLU A 417 -15.08 8.91 2.62
C GLU A 417 -15.61 7.76 1.76
N LEU A 418 -16.68 7.09 2.20
CA LEU A 418 -17.36 6.06 1.41
C LEU A 418 -18.37 6.68 0.45
N PHE A 419 -19.04 7.75 0.89
CA PHE A 419 -19.84 8.64 0.04
C PHE A 419 -20.07 9.98 0.76
N ASP A 420 -20.30 11.05 -0.01
CA ASP A 420 -20.80 12.35 0.45
C ASP A 420 -21.74 12.97 -0.59
N LEU A 421 -23.02 13.12 -0.22
CA LEU A 421 -24.05 13.74 -1.05
C LEU A 421 -24.03 15.27 -0.99
N VAL A 422 -23.26 15.90 -0.10
CA VAL A 422 -23.23 17.37 0.05
C VAL A 422 -22.13 18.00 -0.80
N GLY A 423 -20.93 17.40 -0.82
CA GLY A 423 -19.77 17.88 -1.56
C GLY A 423 -18.90 18.86 -0.77
N LYS A 424 -17.59 18.82 -1.01
CA LYS A 424 -16.57 19.57 -0.24
C LYS A 424 -16.68 21.09 -0.39
N ALA A 425 -16.96 21.60 -1.57
CA ALA A 425 -17.12 23.04 -1.83
C ALA A 425 -18.32 23.61 -1.09
N ARG A 426 -19.46 22.91 -1.15
CA ARG A 426 -20.67 23.33 -0.45
C ARG A 426 -20.45 23.36 1.07
N ARG A 427 -19.68 22.40 1.61
CA ARG A 427 -19.27 22.37 3.02
C ARG A 427 -18.34 23.53 3.39
N ALA A 428 -17.37 23.83 2.54
CA ALA A 428 -16.46 24.96 2.74
C ALA A 428 -17.22 26.30 2.80
N ASP A 429 -18.33 26.42 2.07
CA ASP A 429 -19.24 27.58 2.10
C ASP A 429 -20.21 27.59 3.30
N GLY A 430 -20.19 26.58 4.17
CA GLY A 430 -21.13 26.44 5.28
C GLY A 430 -22.59 26.16 4.86
N LYS A 431 -22.81 25.75 3.61
CA LYS A 431 -24.14 25.46 3.05
C LYS A 431 -24.55 24.02 3.33
N SER A 432 -25.85 23.79 3.48
CA SER A 432 -26.47 22.47 3.73
C SER A 432 -27.40 22.08 2.57
N LEU A 433 -27.85 20.82 2.56
CA LEU A 433 -28.87 20.36 1.61
C LEU A 433 -30.28 20.73 2.11
N SER A 434 -31.13 21.20 1.22
CA SER A 434 -32.57 21.27 1.47
C SER A 434 -33.21 19.88 1.50
N ALA A 435 -34.41 19.74 2.07
CA ALA A 435 -35.12 18.46 2.09
C ALA A 435 -35.44 17.93 0.68
N GLY A 436 -35.70 18.82 -0.29
CA GLY A 436 -35.84 18.49 -1.71
C GLY A 436 -34.58 17.85 -2.27
N GLU A 437 -33.43 18.52 -2.11
CA GLU A 437 -32.15 18.02 -2.61
C GLU A 437 -31.74 16.70 -1.96
N VAL A 438 -31.98 16.50 -0.66
CA VAL A 438 -31.73 15.21 -0.01
C VAL A 438 -32.54 14.10 -0.69
N ARG A 439 -33.85 14.31 -0.90
CA ARG A 439 -34.72 13.31 -1.55
C ARG A 439 -34.29 13.02 -2.99
N GLU A 440 -33.89 14.04 -3.74
CA GLU A 440 -33.39 13.89 -5.10
C GLU A 440 -32.11 13.03 -5.10
N ARG A 441 -31.12 13.40 -4.29
CA ARG A 441 -29.80 12.76 -4.28
C ARG A 441 -29.83 11.32 -3.77
N ILE A 442 -30.63 10.99 -2.76
CA ILE A 442 -30.72 9.61 -2.24
C ILE A 442 -31.46 8.66 -3.20
N ASN A 443 -32.24 9.22 -4.13
CA ASN A 443 -33.00 8.47 -5.14
C ASN A 443 -32.37 8.55 -6.54
N ALA A 444 -31.28 9.30 -6.70
CA ALA A 444 -30.54 9.36 -7.95
C ALA A 444 -30.09 7.95 -8.37
N SER A 445 -30.05 7.69 -9.68
CA SER A 445 -29.71 6.38 -10.23
C SER A 445 -28.26 5.96 -9.92
N ASP A 446 -27.39 6.94 -9.69
CA ASP A 446 -25.98 6.80 -9.32
C ASP A 446 -25.71 7.03 -7.83
N ALA A 447 -26.77 7.08 -7.00
CA ALA A 447 -26.62 7.22 -5.55
C ALA A 447 -25.84 6.04 -4.96
N ALA A 448 -24.83 6.35 -4.14
CA ALA A 448 -23.96 5.36 -3.52
C ALA A 448 -24.77 4.34 -2.68
N ASN A 449 -24.45 3.06 -2.83
CA ASN A 449 -25.07 1.95 -2.10
C ASN A 449 -24.02 1.10 -1.39
N VAL A 450 -23.62 1.51 -0.19
CA VAL A 450 -22.53 0.86 0.57
C VAL A 450 -22.85 -0.59 0.97
N SER A 451 -24.12 -1.00 0.95
CA SER A 451 -24.54 -2.40 1.21
C SER A 451 -24.03 -3.40 0.18
N GLN A 452 -23.59 -2.92 -0.98
CA GLN A 452 -22.99 -3.75 -2.02
C GLN A 452 -21.46 -3.82 -1.87
N ASN A 453 -20.85 -2.88 -1.14
CA ASN A 453 -19.41 -2.74 -1.09
C ASN A 453 -18.74 -3.71 -0.10
N ILE A 454 -17.54 -4.13 -0.46
CA ILE A 454 -16.64 -4.89 0.41
C ILE A 454 -15.32 -4.14 0.47
N TYR A 455 -14.83 -3.88 1.68
CA TYR A 455 -13.54 -3.22 1.90
C TYR A 455 -12.60 -4.17 2.64
N SER A 456 -11.50 -4.56 2.01
CA SER A 456 -10.40 -5.27 2.67
C SER A 456 -9.40 -4.24 3.20
N LEU A 457 -9.32 -4.10 4.52
CA LEU A 457 -8.40 -3.24 5.23
C LEU A 457 -7.17 -4.08 5.60
N PHE A 458 -6.13 -4.03 4.77
CA PHE A 458 -4.89 -4.78 4.97
C PHE A 458 -3.87 -3.93 5.73
N PHE A 459 -3.42 -4.42 6.87
CA PHE A 459 -2.47 -3.73 7.73
C PHE A 459 -1.09 -4.39 7.69
N THR A 460 -0.05 -3.58 7.59
CA THR A 460 1.34 -4.02 7.81
C THR A 460 2.03 -3.09 8.79
N THR A 461 2.85 -3.63 9.69
CA THR A 461 3.58 -2.83 10.69
C THR A 461 5.07 -2.71 10.35
N GLY A 462 5.48 -3.31 9.24
CA GLY A 462 6.82 -3.36 8.67
C GLY A 462 6.73 -3.82 7.22
N ALA A 463 7.89 -3.98 6.58
CA ALA A 463 7.95 -4.65 5.28
C ALA A 463 7.45 -6.11 5.41
N ILE A 464 6.93 -6.71 4.33
CA ILE A 464 6.75 -8.17 4.26
C ILE A 464 7.99 -8.76 3.59
N ASP A 465 8.77 -9.55 4.33
CA ASP A 465 9.95 -10.20 3.78
C ASP A 465 9.56 -11.14 2.62
N PRO A 466 10.11 -10.96 1.41
CA PRO A 466 9.76 -11.77 0.25
C PRO A 466 9.93 -13.28 0.46
N ALA A 467 10.81 -13.73 1.37
CA ALA A 467 11.01 -15.14 1.66
C ALA A 467 9.75 -15.83 2.22
N HIS A 468 8.81 -15.06 2.80
CA HIS A 468 7.53 -15.60 3.30
C HIS A 468 6.52 -15.88 2.18
N ILE A 469 6.67 -15.21 1.03
CA ILE A 469 5.63 -15.22 -0.03
C ILE A 469 6.11 -15.76 -1.39
N THR A 470 7.40 -15.72 -1.69
CA THR A 470 8.00 -16.17 -2.97
C THR A 470 8.12 -17.69 -3.14
N SER A 471 7.80 -18.49 -2.12
CA SER A 471 7.86 -19.95 -2.18
C SER A 471 6.54 -20.64 -1.81
N ILE A 472 5.44 -19.90 -1.90
CA ILE A 472 4.10 -20.46 -1.73
C ILE A 472 3.78 -21.34 -2.93
N GLN A 473 3.56 -22.63 -2.67
CA GLN A 473 3.09 -23.61 -3.66
C GLN A 473 1.72 -24.11 -3.23
N GLU A 474 0.74 -23.21 -3.30
CA GLU A 474 -0.65 -23.51 -2.95
C GLU A 474 -1.42 -23.74 -4.25
N ALA A 475 -2.15 -24.86 -4.34
CA ALA A 475 -3.01 -25.11 -5.49
C ALA A 475 -4.06 -23.99 -5.58
N ALA A 476 -4.37 -23.54 -6.80
CA ALA A 476 -5.45 -22.60 -7.00
C ALA A 476 -6.74 -23.15 -6.36
N PRO A 477 -7.41 -22.40 -5.48
CA PRO A 477 -8.63 -22.88 -4.84
C PRO A 477 -9.70 -23.10 -5.92
N LYS A 478 -10.51 -24.15 -5.73
CA LYS A 478 -11.60 -24.49 -6.67
C LYS A 478 -12.71 -23.43 -6.67
N GLU A 479 -12.88 -22.72 -5.56
CA GLU A 479 -13.79 -21.59 -5.40
C GLU A 479 -13.00 -20.46 -4.71
N ALA A 480 -13.14 -19.22 -5.20
CA ALA A 480 -12.45 -18.08 -4.61
C ALA A 480 -13.19 -17.61 -3.34
N ASP A 481 -12.51 -17.65 -2.19
CA ASP A 481 -12.91 -16.80 -1.07
C ASP A 481 -12.51 -15.37 -1.42
N PHE A 482 -13.50 -14.48 -1.48
CA PHE A 482 -13.30 -13.11 -1.89
C PHE A 482 -12.36 -12.35 -0.94
N ALA A 483 -12.44 -12.60 0.37
CA ALA A 483 -11.53 -11.99 1.34
C ALA A 483 -10.09 -12.47 1.13
N ASP A 484 -9.92 -13.75 0.80
CA ASP A 484 -8.62 -14.32 0.45
C ASP A 484 -8.05 -13.69 -0.82
N LEU A 485 -8.88 -13.48 -1.85
CA LEU A 485 -8.48 -12.84 -3.10
C LEU A 485 -7.98 -11.41 -2.88
N LEU A 486 -8.74 -10.57 -2.17
CA LEU A 486 -8.35 -9.18 -1.88
C LEU A 486 -7.04 -9.13 -1.09
N ARG A 487 -6.88 -10.05 -0.15
CA ARG A 487 -5.65 -10.19 0.63
C ARG A 487 -4.45 -10.61 -0.24
N ARG A 488 -4.63 -11.53 -1.20
CA ARG A 488 -3.59 -11.88 -2.17
C ARG A 488 -3.18 -10.69 -3.04
N ILE A 489 -4.12 -9.82 -3.43
CA ILE A 489 -3.82 -8.56 -4.13
C ILE A 489 -2.96 -7.65 -3.25
N SER A 490 -3.35 -7.45 -1.98
CA SER A 490 -2.56 -6.64 -1.05
C SER A 490 -1.15 -7.22 -0.81
N LEU A 491 -1.02 -8.55 -0.77
CA LEU A 491 0.29 -9.21 -0.68
C LEU A 491 1.14 -9.03 -1.94
N GLY A 492 0.53 -9.10 -3.13
CA GLY A 492 1.23 -8.83 -4.39
C GLY A 492 1.72 -7.39 -4.51
N PHE A 493 0.91 -6.45 -4.02
CA PHE A 493 1.32 -5.05 -3.87
C PHE A 493 2.47 -4.91 -2.87
N ALA A 494 2.34 -5.47 -1.66
CA ALA A 494 3.40 -5.40 -0.65
C ALA A 494 4.72 -6.02 -1.14
N ALA A 495 4.67 -7.16 -1.84
CA ALA A 495 5.83 -7.83 -2.43
C ALA A 495 6.62 -6.97 -3.44
N THR A 496 5.93 -6.05 -4.11
CA THR A 496 6.51 -5.15 -5.12
C THR A 496 6.86 -3.77 -4.53
N SER A 497 6.18 -3.36 -3.46
CA SER A 497 6.41 -2.12 -2.71
C SER A 497 7.63 -2.22 -1.76
N ASP A 498 7.71 -3.27 -0.95
CA ASP A 498 8.59 -3.42 0.23
C ASP A 498 10.05 -3.77 -0.07
N ASN A 499 10.52 -3.44 -1.26
CA ASN A 499 11.83 -3.86 -1.73
C ASN A 499 12.98 -3.09 -1.08
N GLU A 500 14.11 -3.80 -0.86
CA GLU A 500 15.33 -3.18 -0.34
C GLU A 500 15.97 -2.22 -1.37
N ARG A 501 16.27 -1.01 -0.92
CA ARG A 501 16.83 0.10 -1.71
C ARG A 501 18.17 0.55 -1.12
N VAL A 502 18.92 1.36 -1.89
CA VAL A 502 20.20 1.95 -1.45
C VAL A 502 20.03 2.73 -0.14
N ILE A 503 19.00 3.59 -0.09
CA ILE A 503 18.55 4.22 1.16
C ILE A 503 17.39 3.43 1.70
N ARG A 504 17.54 2.90 2.91
CA ARG A 504 16.51 2.07 3.53
C ARG A 504 15.31 2.92 3.94
N CYS A 505 14.15 2.55 3.43
CA CYS A 505 12.86 3.03 3.90
C CYS A 505 12.19 1.90 4.70
N TYR A 506 11.66 2.20 5.88
CA TYR A 506 10.90 1.24 6.67
C TYR A 506 9.70 1.91 7.36
N PRO A 507 8.59 1.19 7.58
CA PRO A 507 7.46 1.73 8.35
C PRO A 507 7.83 1.92 9.81
N ASP A 508 7.65 3.14 10.33
CA ASP A 508 7.68 3.49 11.76
C ASP A 508 6.28 3.83 12.31
N SER A 509 5.24 3.55 11.51
CA SER A 509 3.82 3.62 11.86
C SER A 509 3.06 2.54 11.06
N PRO A 510 1.90 2.02 11.53
CA PRO A 510 1.17 0.98 10.81
C PRO A 510 0.72 1.46 9.44
N ARG A 511 0.97 0.71 8.37
CA ARG A 511 0.46 0.99 7.03
C ARG A 511 -0.92 0.38 6.84
N LEU A 512 -1.75 1.06 6.06
CA LEU A 512 -3.09 0.63 5.68
C LEU A 512 -3.24 0.71 4.16
N THR A 513 -3.45 -0.45 3.55
CA THR A 513 -3.91 -0.59 2.17
C THR A 513 -5.37 -1.04 2.18
N ILE A 514 -6.24 -0.27 1.54
CA ILE A 514 -7.64 -0.61 1.35
C ILE A 514 -7.78 -1.17 -0.07
N VAL A 515 -8.28 -2.39 -0.20
CA VAL A 515 -8.74 -2.91 -1.49
C VAL A 515 -10.25 -2.95 -1.43
N ASP A 516 -10.93 -2.12 -2.23
CA ASP A 516 -12.38 -2.08 -2.26
C ASP A 516 -12.95 -2.72 -3.51
N VAL A 517 -14.11 -3.37 -3.33
CA VAL A 517 -14.90 -3.89 -4.42
C VAL A 517 -16.31 -3.34 -4.33
N THR A 518 -16.74 -2.70 -5.41
CA THR A 518 -18.07 -2.08 -5.53
C THR A 518 -18.85 -2.76 -6.65
N PRO A 519 -19.92 -3.51 -6.34
CA PRO A 519 -20.87 -3.99 -7.33
C PRO A 519 -21.62 -2.83 -7.98
N SER A 520 -21.76 -2.91 -9.29
CA SER A 520 -22.61 -2.10 -10.15
C SER A 520 -23.60 -3.06 -10.80
N ASN A 521 -24.77 -2.59 -11.28
CA ASN A 521 -25.89 -3.43 -11.77
C ASN A 521 -25.48 -4.51 -12.78
N ASP A 522 -24.31 -4.32 -13.40
CA ASP A 522 -23.70 -5.16 -14.39
C ASP A 522 -22.17 -5.27 -14.17
N ALA A 523 -21.55 -4.95 -13.01
CA ALA A 523 -20.08 -4.91 -12.83
C ALA A 523 -19.58 -4.99 -11.36
N LEU A 524 -18.26 -5.05 -11.10
CA LEU A 524 -17.53 -5.09 -9.82
C LEU A 524 -16.27 -4.25 -9.98
N ARG A 525 -16.32 -2.99 -9.55
CA ARG A 525 -15.17 -2.08 -9.56
C ARG A 525 -14.16 -2.55 -8.51
N LEU A 526 -12.87 -2.63 -8.87
CA LEU A 526 -11.77 -2.93 -7.97
C LEU A 526 -10.87 -1.70 -7.84
N THR A 527 -10.51 -1.34 -6.61
CA THR A 527 -9.56 -0.26 -6.32
C THR A 527 -8.46 -0.76 -5.38
N ILE A 528 -7.30 -0.12 -5.43
CA ILE A 528 -6.27 -0.22 -4.40
C ILE A 528 -6.06 1.21 -3.90
N ASP A 529 -6.12 1.39 -2.59
CA ASP A 529 -6.06 2.67 -1.93
C ASP A 529 -5.00 2.61 -0.81
N LEU A 530 -3.86 3.27 -1.02
CA LEU A 530 -2.77 3.32 -0.03
C LEU A 530 -3.07 4.37 1.05
N ARG A 531 -4.13 4.14 1.80
CA ARG A 531 -4.70 5.12 2.74
C ARG A 531 -3.70 5.61 3.79
N HIS A 532 -2.75 4.77 4.17
CA HIS A 532 -1.61 5.15 5.00
C HIS A 532 -0.37 4.36 4.59
N ALA A 533 0.56 4.97 3.85
CA ALA A 533 1.78 4.34 3.36
C ALA A 533 3.05 4.96 3.96
N HIS A 534 2.94 5.51 5.17
CA HIS A 534 4.05 6.19 5.83
C HIS A 534 5.26 5.26 6.03
N VAL A 535 6.42 5.77 5.67
CA VAL A 535 7.72 5.15 5.92
C VAL A 535 8.69 6.19 6.41
N ARG A 536 9.81 5.75 6.96
CA ARG A 536 10.97 6.58 7.26
C ARG A 536 12.13 6.19 6.39
N ALA A 537 12.71 7.15 5.68
CA ALA A 537 14.01 6.99 5.04
C ALA A 537 15.15 7.25 6.04
N GLN A 538 16.06 6.28 6.18
CA GLN A 538 17.27 6.44 6.98
C GLN A 538 18.48 6.69 6.09
N ALA A 539 18.98 7.92 6.07
CA ALA A 539 20.16 8.33 5.33
C ALA A 539 21.21 9.02 6.20
N ALA A 540 22.40 9.29 5.65
CA ALA A 540 23.46 10.05 6.32
C ALA A 540 23.15 11.56 6.38
N SER A 541 22.41 12.08 5.40
CA SER A 541 22.00 13.48 5.33
C SER A 541 20.48 13.61 5.25
N ALA A 542 19.96 14.75 5.71
CA ALA A 542 18.54 15.08 5.64
C ALA A 542 18.02 15.19 4.19
N THR A 543 18.87 15.66 3.27
CA THR A 543 18.56 15.78 1.84
C THR A 543 18.42 14.43 1.15
N ASP A 544 19.29 13.46 1.50
CA ASP A 544 19.21 12.11 0.98
C ASP A 544 17.95 11.40 1.51
N ALA A 545 17.65 11.58 2.80
CA ALA A 545 16.41 11.07 3.40
C ALA A 545 15.17 11.65 2.71
N PHE A 546 15.15 12.97 2.48
CA PHE A 546 14.08 13.64 1.74
C PHE A 546 13.90 13.05 0.34
N SER A 547 15.00 12.88 -0.41
CA SER A 547 14.97 12.38 -1.78
C SER A 547 14.50 10.92 -1.85
N ALA A 548 14.94 10.09 -0.89
CA ALA A 548 14.49 8.71 -0.78
C ALA A 548 13.01 8.60 -0.39
N GLN A 549 12.53 9.46 0.50
CA GLN A 549 11.13 9.54 0.89
C GLN A 549 10.24 9.97 -0.29
N LEU A 550 10.68 10.98 -1.05
CA LEU A 550 10.02 11.45 -2.27
C LEU A 550 9.95 10.33 -3.31
N LEU A 551 11.09 9.68 -3.61
CA LEU A 551 11.15 8.56 -4.54
C LEU A 551 10.24 7.40 -4.08
N HIS A 552 10.20 7.11 -2.78
CA HIS A 552 9.29 6.12 -2.22
C HIS A 552 7.83 6.45 -2.53
N GLY A 553 7.36 7.66 -2.20
CA GLY A 553 5.97 8.04 -2.48
C GLY A 553 5.61 8.01 -3.97
N VAL A 554 6.54 8.42 -4.85
CA VAL A 554 6.33 8.33 -6.31
C VAL A 554 6.23 6.88 -6.78
N ILE A 555 7.08 5.98 -6.27
CA ILE A 555 7.02 4.55 -6.59
C ILE A 555 5.69 3.96 -6.13
N GLU A 556 5.28 4.17 -4.88
CA GLU A 556 4.02 3.65 -4.33
C GLU A 556 2.81 4.09 -5.15
N GLY A 557 2.71 5.39 -5.43
CA GLY A 557 1.59 5.95 -6.18
C GLY A 557 1.55 5.54 -7.65
N THR A 558 2.70 5.23 -8.22
CA THR A 558 2.80 4.73 -9.59
C THR A 558 2.50 3.23 -9.63
N LEU A 559 3.00 2.47 -8.67
CA LEU A 559 2.79 1.04 -8.52
C LEU A 559 1.30 0.69 -8.35
N GLU A 560 0.53 1.51 -7.63
CA GLU A 560 -0.93 1.36 -7.47
C GLU A 560 -1.64 1.19 -8.82
N ARG A 561 -1.30 2.06 -9.78
CA ARG A 561 -1.82 2.00 -11.16
C ARG A 561 -1.37 0.72 -11.86
N PHE A 562 -0.05 0.48 -11.90
CA PHE A 562 0.51 -0.57 -12.74
C PHE A 562 0.16 -1.97 -12.25
N VAL A 563 0.06 -2.18 -10.93
CA VAL A 563 -0.40 -3.47 -10.38
C VAL A 563 -1.80 -3.78 -10.86
N LEU A 564 -2.70 -2.79 -10.81
CA LEU A 564 -4.04 -2.94 -11.35
C LEU A 564 -4.01 -3.17 -12.86
N ASP A 565 -3.31 -2.33 -13.63
CA ASP A 565 -3.16 -2.50 -15.09
C ASP A 565 -2.68 -3.92 -15.45
N TYR A 566 -1.71 -4.47 -14.71
CA TYR A 566 -1.16 -5.81 -14.93
C TYR A 566 -2.13 -6.93 -14.55
N LEU A 567 -2.75 -6.86 -13.37
CA LEU A 567 -3.76 -7.82 -12.93
C LEU A 567 -4.98 -7.83 -13.85
N THR A 568 -5.23 -6.70 -14.49
CA THR A 568 -6.28 -6.52 -15.49
C THR A 568 -5.75 -6.59 -16.93
N ALA A 569 -4.53 -7.03 -17.23
CA ALA A 569 -4.08 -7.09 -18.63
C ALA A 569 -4.68 -8.31 -19.36
N ALA A 570 -5.52 -8.10 -20.40
CA ALA A 570 -6.13 -9.20 -21.16
C ALA A 570 -5.09 -9.99 -21.97
N PRO A 571 -5.15 -11.34 -21.99
CA PRO A 571 -4.31 -12.16 -22.87
C PRO A 571 -4.62 -11.99 -24.37
N HIS A 572 -5.80 -11.49 -24.77
CA HIS A 572 -6.23 -11.44 -26.18
C HIS A 572 -7.05 -10.19 -26.55
N GLY A 573 -6.38 -9.12 -27.00
CA GLY A 573 -6.86 -8.30 -28.11
C GLY A 573 -7.73 -7.07 -27.86
N ASN A 574 -8.33 -6.87 -26.68
CA ASN A 574 -9.05 -5.62 -26.37
C ASN A 574 -8.32 -4.82 -25.28
N SER A 575 -7.92 -3.60 -25.63
CA SER A 575 -7.26 -2.65 -24.71
C SER A 575 -8.26 -2.17 -23.66
N TRP A 576 -7.85 -2.24 -22.40
CA TRP A 576 -8.58 -1.79 -21.23
C TRP A 576 -8.57 -0.26 -21.20
N SER A 577 -9.60 0.37 -20.64
CA SER A 577 -9.45 1.79 -20.29
C SER A 577 -8.42 1.90 -19.18
N PRO A 578 -7.50 2.85 -19.32
CA PRO A 578 -6.41 2.98 -18.37
C PRO A 578 -6.95 3.33 -16.99
N VAL A 579 -6.35 2.72 -15.99
CA VAL A 579 -6.57 2.94 -14.58
C VAL A 579 -6.39 4.44 -14.25
N ILE A 580 -7.47 5.18 -13.90
CA ILE A 580 -7.34 6.61 -13.57
C ILE A 580 -6.52 6.77 -12.28
N SER A 581 -5.33 7.33 -12.40
CA SER A 581 -4.42 7.62 -11.30
C SER A 581 -3.67 8.93 -11.52
N THR A 582 -3.01 9.45 -10.49
CA THR A 582 -2.16 10.64 -10.60
C THR A 582 -1.09 10.46 -11.67
N SER A 583 -0.43 9.30 -11.70
CA SER A 583 0.59 9.01 -12.71
C SER A 583 0.00 8.97 -14.13
N LEU A 584 -1.22 8.44 -14.33
CA LEU A 584 -1.87 8.49 -15.64
C LEU A 584 -2.22 9.92 -16.06
N VAL A 585 -2.72 10.75 -15.15
CA VAL A 585 -3.05 12.14 -15.45
C VAL A 585 -1.81 12.91 -15.91
N PHE A 586 -0.66 12.70 -15.25
CA PHE A 586 0.62 13.28 -15.68
C PHE A 586 1.08 12.74 -17.04
N GLU A 587 0.88 11.45 -17.30
CA GLU A 587 1.17 10.84 -18.60
C GLU A 587 0.36 11.45 -19.75
N VAL A 588 -0.96 11.52 -19.57
CA VAL A 588 -1.91 12.03 -20.58
C VAL A 588 -1.75 13.53 -20.79
N ALA A 589 -1.42 14.28 -19.73
CA ALA A 589 -1.07 15.70 -19.83
C ALA A 589 0.15 15.93 -20.73
N LYS A 590 0.92 14.88 -21.07
CA LYS A 590 2.28 14.98 -21.61
C LYS A 590 3.11 15.91 -20.74
N ALA A 591 2.96 15.72 -19.42
CA ALA A 591 3.51 16.61 -18.43
C ALA A 591 5.01 16.80 -18.64
N ASP A 592 5.39 18.07 -18.77
CA ASP A 592 6.75 18.57 -18.80
C ASP A 592 6.88 19.67 -17.74
N ALA A 593 8.10 20.19 -17.55
CA ALA A 593 8.35 21.21 -16.54
C ALA A 593 7.55 22.52 -16.74
N LYS A 594 6.95 22.74 -17.92
CA LYS A 594 6.15 23.94 -18.23
C LYS A 594 4.65 23.74 -18.06
N SER A 595 4.20 22.48 -18.07
CA SER A 595 2.80 22.08 -17.93
C SER A 595 2.46 21.53 -16.55
N VAL A 596 3.45 21.45 -15.66
CA VAL A 596 3.30 21.14 -14.23
C VAL A 596 3.75 22.34 -13.41
N ALA A 597 3.03 22.64 -12.34
CA ALA A 597 3.38 23.72 -11.42
C ALA A 597 3.23 23.28 -9.97
N LEU A 598 3.96 23.98 -9.10
CA LEU A 598 3.67 24.03 -7.68
C LEU A 598 2.48 24.98 -7.46
N PHE A 599 1.35 24.47 -6.96
CA PHE A 599 0.16 25.30 -6.80
C PHE A 599 0.11 26.02 -5.45
N PRO A 600 -0.20 27.33 -5.45
CA PRO A 600 -0.50 28.05 -4.22
C PRO A 600 -1.79 27.49 -3.61
N ARG A 601 -1.85 27.50 -2.27
CA ARG A 601 -2.95 26.93 -1.49
C ARG A 601 -4.32 27.48 -1.88
N ASP A 602 -4.42 28.75 -2.25
CA ASP A 602 -5.68 29.39 -2.64
C ASP A 602 -6.19 28.97 -4.03
N GLY A 603 -5.35 28.31 -4.84
CA GLY A 603 -5.67 27.86 -6.18
C GLY A 603 -5.83 29.00 -7.19
N SER A 604 -5.25 30.18 -6.93
CA SER A 604 -5.36 31.36 -7.82
C SER A 604 -4.90 31.11 -9.25
N ASP A 605 -3.97 30.17 -9.40
CA ASP A 605 -3.29 29.86 -10.67
C ASP A 605 -3.89 28.62 -11.36
N LEU A 606 -4.97 28.05 -10.81
CA LEU A 606 -5.67 26.92 -11.38
C LEU A 606 -6.61 27.34 -12.51
N ASP A 607 -6.82 26.42 -13.45
CA ASP A 607 -7.83 26.60 -14.49
C ASP A 607 -9.23 26.75 -13.86
N GLN A 608 -9.90 27.86 -14.17
CA GLN A 608 -11.24 28.17 -13.64
C GLN A 608 -12.32 27.17 -14.09
N THR A 609 -12.01 26.29 -15.05
CA THR A 609 -12.90 25.20 -15.47
C THR A 609 -12.89 24.00 -14.51
N LEU A 610 -11.99 23.96 -13.52
CA LEU A 610 -12.00 22.91 -12.51
C LEU A 610 -13.27 22.95 -11.66
N ALA A 611 -13.79 21.78 -11.34
CA ALA A 611 -14.93 21.66 -10.46
C ALA A 611 -14.63 22.24 -9.07
N ALA A 612 -15.61 22.93 -8.48
CA ALA A 612 -15.44 23.60 -7.19
C ALA A 612 -15.00 22.63 -6.08
N ASP A 613 -15.51 21.39 -6.09
CA ASP A 613 -15.12 20.34 -5.14
C ASP A 613 -13.65 19.94 -5.25
N VAL A 614 -13.07 19.96 -6.46
CA VAL A 614 -11.64 19.69 -6.68
C VAL A 614 -10.79 20.80 -6.07
N ILE A 615 -11.18 22.06 -6.26
CA ILE A 615 -10.50 23.22 -5.66
C ILE A 615 -10.60 23.17 -4.13
N ALA A 616 -11.77 22.82 -3.59
CA ALA A 616 -11.98 22.68 -2.15
C ALA A 616 -11.12 21.54 -1.57
N LEU A 617 -11.05 20.40 -2.26
CA LEU A 617 -10.20 19.28 -1.88
C LEU A 617 -8.71 19.66 -1.92
N LEU A 618 -8.24 20.34 -2.98
CA LEU A 618 -6.86 20.79 -3.07
C LEU A 618 -6.50 21.70 -1.89
N ARG A 619 -7.35 22.67 -1.56
CA ARG A 619 -7.18 23.60 -0.42
C ARG A 619 -7.11 22.87 0.93
N GLU A 620 -7.95 21.84 1.11
CA GLU A 620 -7.97 20.99 2.30
C GLU A 620 -6.68 20.19 2.45
N GLN A 621 -6.13 19.71 1.32
CA GLN A 621 -4.98 18.81 1.30
C GLN A 621 -3.61 19.54 1.22
N THR A 622 -3.59 20.85 0.95
CA THR A 622 -2.35 21.65 0.80
C THR A 622 -2.11 22.62 1.97
N VAL A 623 -2.54 22.23 3.18
CA VAL A 623 -2.22 22.97 4.41
C VAL A 623 -0.74 22.75 4.75
N PRO A 624 0.06 23.81 5.03
CA PRO A 624 1.46 23.66 5.40
C PRO A 624 1.66 22.60 6.48
N PRO A 625 2.65 21.71 6.33
CA PRO A 625 3.78 21.75 5.40
C PRO A 625 3.53 21.16 4.01
N TRP A 626 2.28 20.78 3.70
CA TRP A 626 1.94 20.07 2.47
C TRP A 626 1.83 21.00 1.26
N LEU A 627 2.42 20.56 0.16
CA LEU A 627 2.43 21.21 -1.14
C LEU A 627 1.68 20.36 -2.16
N ALA A 628 1.19 20.95 -3.25
CA ALA A 628 0.66 20.22 -4.40
C ALA A 628 1.45 20.54 -5.67
N VAL A 629 1.89 19.47 -6.34
CA VAL A 629 2.46 19.52 -7.68
C VAL A 629 1.45 18.89 -8.63
N ALA A 630 0.94 19.66 -9.60
CA ALA A 630 -0.14 19.22 -10.48
C ALA A 630 0.06 19.72 -11.92
N PRO A 631 -0.64 19.17 -12.92
CA PRO A 631 -0.72 19.78 -14.23
C PRO A 631 -1.47 21.12 -14.18
N VAL A 632 -1.14 22.06 -15.06
CA VAL A 632 -1.79 23.38 -15.09
C VAL A 632 -3.22 23.38 -15.62
N ARG A 633 -3.65 22.28 -16.26
CA ARG A 633 -5.01 22.11 -16.79
C ARG A 633 -5.49 20.68 -16.55
N PRO A 634 -6.81 20.45 -16.45
CA PRO A 634 -7.38 19.11 -16.48
C PRO A 634 -7.09 18.42 -17.81
N VAL A 635 -7.03 17.08 -17.75
CA VAL A 635 -6.84 16.22 -18.91
C VAL A 635 -8.14 15.49 -19.22
N THR A 636 -8.40 15.19 -20.48
CA THR A 636 -9.58 14.40 -20.87
C THR A 636 -9.16 12.94 -21.05
N ILE A 637 -9.77 12.03 -20.29
CA ILE A 637 -9.57 10.58 -20.41
C ILE A 637 -10.95 9.95 -20.66
N ASN A 638 -11.10 9.18 -21.74
CA ASN A 638 -12.38 8.59 -22.16
C ASN A 638 -13.54 9.61 -22.28
N GLY A 639 -13.24 10.85 -22.66
CA GLY A 639 -14.24 11.92 -22.79
C GLY A 639 -14.67 12.57 -21.46
N VAL A 640 -14.04 12.20 -20.34
CA VAL A 640 -14.30 12.78 -19.02
C VAL A 640 -13.09 13.63 -18.59
N PRO A 641 -13.29 14.86 -18.11
CA PRO A 641 -12.21 15.67 -17.56
C PRO A 641 -11.76 15.09 -16.22
N HIS A 642 -10.45 14.95 -16.05
CA HIS A 642 -9.80 14.49 -14.84
C HIS A 642 -8.72 15.45 -14.37
N TYR A 643 -8.54 15.53 -13.06
CA TYR A 643 -7.48 16.28 -12.41
C TYR A 643 -6.80 15.46 -11.30
N ALA A 644 -5.52 15.70 -11.06
CA ALA A 644 -4.74 14.98 -10.05
C ALA A 644 -3.48 15.77 -9.67
N TRP A 645 -2.96 15.53 -8.48
CA TRP A 645 -1.73 16.14 -7.99
C TRP A 645 -0.94 15.19 -7.09
N TRP A 646 0.36 15.42 -7.02
CA TRP A 646 1.23 14.86 -5.99
C TRP A 646 1.23 15.81 -4.80
N ARG A 647 0.79 15.31 -3.64
CA ARG A 647 0.85 16.01 -2.36
C ARG A 647 2.19 15.71 -1.70
N VAL A 648 3.01 16.72 -1.40
CA VAL A 648 4.38 16.54 -0.88
C VAL A 648 4.57 17.30 0.44
N ASP A 649 5.01 16.62 1.51
CA ASP A 649 5.47 17.30 2.73
C ASP A 649 6.84 17.92 2.44
N SER A 650 6.88 19.26 2.46
CA SER A 650 8.08 20.05 2.17
C SER A 650 9.27 19.80 3.10
N ARG A 651 9.05 19.17 4.25
CA ARG A 651 10.08 18.89 5.26
C ARG A 651 10.63 17.48 5.10
N SER A 652 9.76 16.47 5.01
CA SER A 652 10.15 15.06 5.02
C SER A 652 10.33 14.46 3.62
N GLY A 653 9.69 15.04 2.60
CA GLY A 653 9.61 14.45 1.26
C GLY A 653 8.50 13.41 1.13
N GLU A 654 7.70 13.19 2.18
CA GLU A 654 6.53 12.32 2.11
C GLU A 654 5.62 12.74 0.96
N THR A 655 5.35 11.80 0.06
CA THR A 655 4.71 12.10 -1.22
C THR A 655 3.53 11.15 -1.43
N ILE A 656 2.36 11.73 -1.69
CA ILE A 656 1.08 11.03 -1.73
C ILE A 656 0.36 11.41 -3.05
N PRO A 657 0.00 10.47 -3.92
CA PRO A 657 -0.82 10.74 -5.09
C PRO A 657 -2.27 11.06 -4.70
N VAL A 658 -2.85 12.07 -5.34
CA VAL A 658 -4.24 12.49 -5.13
C VAL A 658 -4.92 12.67 -6.49
N THR A 659 -6.15 12.18 -6.62
CA THR A 659 -7.01 12.42 -7.79
C THR A 659 -8.17 13.35 -7.42
N ASP A 660 -8.90 13.85 -8.41
CA ASP A 660 -10.12 14.65 -8.22
C ASP A 660 -11.24 13.92 -7.47
N GLN A 661 -11.11 12.60 -7.28
CA GLN A 661 -11.98 11.78 -6.45
C GLN A 661 -11.49 11.63 -4.99
N GLY A 662 -10.32 12.19 -4.63
CA GLY A 662 -9.72 12.08 -3.30
C GLY A 662 -8.35 11.41 -3.26
N LEU A 663 -7.83 11.20 -2.05
CA LEU A 663 -6.59 10.44 -1.84
C LEU A 663 -6.77 9.01 -2.35
N HIS A 664 -5.78 8.52 -3.13
CA HIS A 664 -5.68 7.11 -3.55
C HIS A 664 -6.99 6.50 -4.06
N GLN A 665 -7.66 7.21 -4.97
CA GLN A 665 -8.75 6.64 -5.75
C GLN A 665 -8.27 6.36 -7.16
N THR A 666 -7.75 5.16 -7.32
CA THR A 666 -7.68 4.54 -8.61
C THR A 666 -9.11 4.27 -9.12
N THR A 667 -9.57 5.03 -10.12
CA THR A 667 -10.96 4.96 -10.59
C THR A 667 -11.06 4.40 -12.01
N THR A 668 -11.22 3.09 -12.13
CA THR A 668 -11.79 2.49 -13.35
C THR A 668 -12.83 1.47 -12.96
N GLU A 669 -14.02 1.55 -13.57
CA GLU A 669 -15.11 0.61 -13.31
C GLU A 669 -14.93 -0.66 -14.14
N TYR A 670 -14.49 -1.70 -13.46
CA TYR A 670 -14.39 -3.07 -13.97
C TYR A 670 -15.64 -3.88 -13.56
N ARG A 671 -15.99 -4.94 -14.28
CA ARG A 671 -16.85 -6.08 -13.89
C ARG A 671 -15.89 -7.16 -13.48
N ILE A 672 -16.16 -7.93 -12.44
CA ILE A 672 -15.42 -9.15 -12.09
C ILE A 672 -16.51 -10.10 -11.63
N GLU A 673 -17.07 -10.93 -12.52
CA GLU A 673 -18.05 -11.93 -12.10
C GLU A 673 -17.34 -13.25 -11.84
N VAL A 674 -17.38 -13.70 -10.60
CA VAL A 674 -16.87 -15.02 -10.24
C VAL A 674 -17.94 -16.05 -10.60
N GLU A 675 -17.71 -16.79 -11.67
CA GLU A 675 -18.50 -17.96 -12.04
C GLU A 675 -17.90 -19.24 -11.43
N LYS A 676 -18.69 -20.32 -11.39
CA LYS A 676 -18.30 -21.62 -10.80
C LYS A 676 -16.97 -22.18 -11.33
N ASN A 677 -16.49 -21.71 -12.50
CA ASN A 677 -15.21 -22.09 -13.14
C ASN A 677 -14.41 -20.90 -13.73
N GLY A 678 -14.66 -19.64 -13.34
CA GLY A 678 -13.99 -18.50 -14.01
C GLY A 678 -14.22 -17.13 -13.36
N VAL A 679 -13.49 -16.12 -13.85
CA VAL A 679 -13.68 -14.71 -13.49
C VAL A 679 -13.97 -13.93 -14.78
N ARG A 680 -15.18 -13.37 -14.93
CA ARG A 680 -15.57 -12.60 -16.12
C ARG A 680 -15.37 -11.12 -15.86
N VAL A 681 -14.41 -10.50 -16.56
CA VAL A 681 -14.11 -9.08 -16.39
C VAL A 681 -14.73 -8.21 -17.51
N VAL A 682 -15.52 -7.18 -17.22
CA VAL A 682 -16.25 -6.33 -18.22
C VAL A 682 -16.30 -4.87 -17.81
N GLN A 683 -15.89 -4.00 -18.71
CA GLN A 683 -15.70 -2.61 -18.37
C GLN A 683 -16.90 -1.74 -18.77
N ARG A 684 -17.20 -0.70 -17.98
CA ARG A 684 -18.05 0.42 -18.41
C ARG A 684 -17.40 1.75 -18.02
N SER A 685 -17.49 2.74 -18.90
CA SER A 685 -17.05 4.11 -18.61
C SER A 685 -18.27 4.96 -18.29
N TYR A 686 -18.27 5.69 -17.17
CA TYR A 686 -19.35 6.61 -16.81
C TYR A 686 -19.05 8.02 -17.30
N ASN A 687 -19.97 8.62 -18.06
CA ASN A 687 -19.90 10.00 -18.51
C ASN A 687 -21.10 10.78 -17.93
N PRO A 688 -20.89 11.90 -17.21
CA PRO A 688 -21.99 12.68 -16.60
C PRO A 688 -23.03 13.23 -17.58
N LEU A 689 -22.68 13.37 -18.87
CA LEU A 689 -23.56 13.91 -19.92
C LEU A 689 -24.25 12.81 -20.73
N THR A 690 -23.73 11.58 -20.76
CA THR A 690 -24.24 10.50 -21.61
C THR A 690 -24.53 9.19 -20.85
N GLY A 691 -24.34 9.16 -19.54
CA GLY A 691 -24.44 7.95 -18.73
C GLY A 691 -23.33 6.94 -19.03
N TYR A 692 -23.57 5.68 -18.66
CA TYR A 692 -22.65 4.58 -18.90
C TYR A 692 -22.48 4.26 -20.39
N SER A 693 -21.23 4.06 -20.83
CA SER A 693 -20.95 3.51 -22.16
C SER A 693 -21.51 2.10 -22.31
N ALA A 694 -21.82 1.70 -23.55
CA ALA A 694 -22.17 0.32 -23.85
C ALA A 694 -21.07 -0.63 -23.32
N PRO A 695 -21.43 -1.77 -22.68
CA PRO A 695 -20.44 -2.71 -22.17
C PRO A 695 -19.61 -3.27 -23.33
N THR A 696 -18.30 -3.12 -23.26
CA THR A 696 -17.38 -3.87 -24.12
C THR A 696 -17.23 -5.25 -23.51
N GLU A 697 -17.98 -6.24 -24.00
CA GLU A 697 -17.87 -7.61 -23.50
C GLU A 697 -16.54 -8.22 -23.92
N ALA A 698 -15.90 -8.82 -22.93
CA ALA A 698 -14.49 -9.06 -22.90
C ALA A 698 -14.27 -10.26 -21.98
N THR A 699 -14.56 -11.48 -22.47
CA THR A 699 -14.41 -12.69 -21.66
C THR A 699 -12.94 -12.97 -21.42
N TYR A 700 -12.38 -12.40 -20.36
CA TYR A 700 -10.96 -12.54 -20.07
C TYR A 700 -10.77 -13.09 -18.66
N THR A 701 -10.15 -14.27 -18.64
CA THR A 701 -9.39 -14.87 -17.54
C THR A 701 -10.12 -16.01 -16.79
N ASN A 702 -9.68 -17.25 -17.01
CA ASN A 702 -9.90 -18.34 -16.05
C ASN A 702 -9.38 -17.85 -14.69
N LEU A 703 -10.10 -18.06 -13.57
CA LEU A 703 -9.65 -17.72 -12.20
C LEU A 703 -8.17 -18.09 -11.98
N SER A 704 -7.75 -19.21 -12.56
CA SER A 704 -6.37 -19.69 -12.57
C SER A 704 -5.37 -18.67 -13.12
N ASN A 705 -5.66 -18.01 -14.25
CA ASN A 705 -4.76 -17.03 -14.88
C ASN A 705 -4.68 -15.73 -14.06
N PHE A 706 -5.76 -15.31 -13.39
CA PHE A 706 -5.75 -14.13 -12.51
C PHE A 706 -4.92 -14.40 -11.25
N LEU A 707 -5.12 -15.57 -10.66
CA LEU A 707 -4.29 -16.05 -9.55
C LEU A 707 -2.82 -16.24 -9.97
N GLU A 708 -2.57 -16.69 -11.20
CA GLU A 708 -1.23 -16.79 -11.77
C GLU A 708 -0.58 -15.41 -11.95
N ALA A 709 -1.33 -14.38 -12.39
CA ALA A 709 -0.83 -13.02 -12.45
C ALA A 709 -0.43 -12.50 -11.04
N ILE A 710 -1.26 -12.72 -10.02
CA ILE A 710 -0.91 -12.36 -8.64
C ILE A 710 0.33 -13.14 -8.18
N GLN A 711 0.39 -14.44 -8.44
CA GLN A 711 1.56 -15.26 -8.11
C GLN A 711 2.81 -14.77 -8.82
N ASN A 712 2.70 -14.36 -10.10
CA ASN A 712 3.81 -13.80 -10.86
C ASN A 712 4.33 -12.50 -10.27
N LEU A 713 3.46 -11.59 -9.83
CA LEU A 713 3.88 -10.39 -9.10
C LEU A 713 4.63 -10.74 -7.81
N ILE A 714 4.15 -11.74 -7.08
CA ILE A 714 4.75 -12.16 -5.80
C ILE A 714 6.11 -12.85 -6.01
N ASP A 715 6.17 -13.80 -6.93
CA ASP A 715 7.39 -14.57 -7.26
C ASP A 715 8.51 -13.68 -7.79
N ASN A 716 8.15 -12.62 -8.53
CA ASN A 716 9.10 -11.74 -9.19
C ASN A 716 9.21 -10.36 -8.54
N GLY A 717 8.50 -10.10 -7.44
CA GLY A 717 8.48 -8.80 -6.76
C GLY A 717 9.88 -8.30 -6.38
N ALA A 718 10.71 -9.21 -5.87
CA ALA A 718 12.12 -8.94 -5.60
C ALA A 718 12.94 -8.66 -6.88
N THR A 719 12.72 -9.41 -7.96
CA THR A 719 13.40 -9.21 -9.26
C THR A 719 13.03 -7.88 -9.90
N LEU A 720 11.74 -7.50 -9.83
CA LEU A 720 11.23 -6.21 -10.32
C LEU A 720 11.93 -5.02 -9.66
N ALA A 721 12.54 -5.24 -8.49
CA ALA A 721 13.32 -4.24 -7.75
C ALA A 721 14.84 -4.48 -7.76
N GLU A 722 15.34 -5.57 -8.34
CA GLU A 722 16.77 -5.97 -8.26
C GLU A 722 17.66 -5.40 -9.36
N GLY A 723 17.11 -4.74 -10.38
CA GLY A 723 17.98 -4.03 -11.30
C GLY A 723 18.56 -2.76 -10.67
N ARG A 724 19.70 -2.29 -11.16
CA ARG A 724 20.35 -1.02 -10.79
C ARG A 724 19.53 0.20 -11.24
N PHE A 725 18.22 0.20 -11.00
CA PHE A 725 17.21 1.07 -11.61
C PHE A 725 16.64 2.11 -10.64
N TRP A 726 17.07 2.16 -9.37
CA TRP A 726 16.63 3.13 -8.36
C TRP A 726 17.79 3.74 -7.58
#